data_AF-A0A8H7PTG9-F1
#
_entry.id   AF-A0A8H7PTG9-F1
#
_cell.length_a   1.000
_cell.length_b   1.000
_cell.length_c   1.000
_cell.angle_alpha   90.00
_cell.angle_beta   90.00
_cell.angle_gamma   90.00
#
_symmetry.space_group_name_H-M   'P 1'
#
loop_
_entity.id
_entity.type
_entity.pdbx_description
1 polymer ?
#
loop_
_entity_poly.entity_id
_entity_poly.type
_entity_poly.pdbx_seq_one_letter_code
_entity_poly.pdbx_strand_id
1 'polypeptide(L)'
;MSDYCIIDCHAHIHEGNFPASSNNSLEVILESAYKANVQIIVSVSEGLGDATQVLKLASQSQGRVKAGVGLHPVQTVSSNNESIERSVTQDDLKEFLPLLRKCIANQEICCVGEVGLDFSPHIVRGKEFPEEHYREIQRQVFKKQIELAVDANLPLNVHSRSAGHYAIEELQNAGVKRAVLHAFDGKASHAMKGVESGYYFSVPPSIVRSPQKQKLVATLPVSHLLLETDSPALGPNKNEDNQPSNAYVSAQEIARLKDMEVSEVIKITEENARKLFGFLMTFTKFEDVVHQIHSADPNQVFIALKTVKNSIIGNRTKKAQYAQSDIINRLVDLLASENNVSEDLRIQAATILGSFAHGNDEIVSQIVSAGAVPRLLNALSLPPNTSPAIAVQQNLKMLEAATRALKAIYSSSKSYKKDIYDPKHLNNIMKILHATTSSISEDAEHNAQTASLVMVAELTTSIVARCCTTLEEQTLLGDSGIIPPLVALLHSGYAKAQEAAMDAFSSLCRENIDISRASLNARAYPPAPFGQMTLTTMLDLVRDKGQNMRLAAATCLTNIYRADVFPEPFSDIVLVVLPTLIKLLKEDNTQVQERAPLIMADLVKDSETMQKAAFEADAIPSLANILVSVSKEHDENNENKIGVQGAGGIVVSKEKVKENSLIALAAVCLLREECRTQAINCKILPCTVSALSSTNPAVRLAACQCVKSLSRSVRHLRTHLVDAGVTGPLLKLLDDESPVVQAAACGSLCNLILDFSPMKKTVIEDGGLANFVKFTHSENTALKLNAIWSLKNLLYSADTETKRTVMRQLSYEYLIDLLNDASVEIQEQALDLVRNLVCGKQKEDIDDVFSGMGETVLLDILEKKLSNSNMVIDDGEDNSLLTLEPALYTLVNIAVGSSQHREALLKRPEILQNIVRYMSHEKASIRISTAWCIINLTWADSEEKVPPECYEILKDLGVEEKLRAMENDPERDVRDRARTALCQFNSLSDMQEE
;
A
#
# COMPACT_ATOMS: atom_id res chain seq x y z
N MET A 1 11.66 -13.95 19.95
CA MET A 1 12.40 -15.24 20.04
C MET A 1 13.83 -14.91 20.42
N SER A 2 14.49 -15.70 21.27
CA SER A 2 15.87 -15.42 21.68
C SER A 2 16.82 -15.47 20.48
N ASP A 3 17.85 -14.63 20.46
CA ASP A 3 18.87 -14.59 19.39
C ASP A 3 19.77 -15.84 19.32
N TYR A 4 19.64 -16.76 20.28
CA TYR A 4 20.45 -17.97 20.44
C TYR A 4 19.64 -19.25 20.18
N CYS A 5 20.30 -20.29 19.69
CA CYS A 5 19.68 -21.57 19.34
C CYS A 5 20.21 -22.74 20.16
N ILE A 6 19.40 -23.80 20.30
CA ILE A 6 19.81 -25.03 20.96
C ILE A 6 20.45 -25.96 19.92
N ILE A 7 21.62 -26.50 20.28
CA ILE A 7 22.32 -27.52 19.52
C ILE A 7 22.28 -28.81 20.34
N ASP A 8 21.56 -29.81 19.84
CA ASP A 8 21.56 -31.15 20.40
C ASP A 8 22.83 -31.86 19.91
N CYS A 9 23.83 -31.98 20.79
CA CYS A 9 25.16 -32.46 20.42
C CYS A 9 25.25 -33.99 20.30
N HIS A 10 24.19 -34.73 20.64
CA HIS A 10 24.19 -36.18 20.59
C HIS A 10 22.74 -36.74 20.58
N ALA A 11 22.36 -37.43 19.51
CA ALA A 11 21.11 -38.18 19.43
C ALA A 11 21.20 -39.33 18.41
N HIS A 12 20.43 -40.41 18.60
CA HIS A 12 20.37 -41.55 17.68
C HIS A 12 19.15 -41.44 16.75
N ILE A 13 19.23 -40.54 15.77
CA ILE A 13 18.09 -40.19 14.91
C ILE A 13 18.26 -40.74 13.49
N HIS A 14 17.49 -41.80 13.22
CA HIS A 14 17.30 -42.40 11.90
C HIS A 14 15.98 -43.20 11.85
N GLU A 15 15.55 -43.62 10.65
CA GLU A 15 14.27 -44.32 10.42
C GLU A 15 14.13 -45.62 11.25
N GLY A 16 15.23 -46.27 11.63
CA GLY A 16 15.21 -47.49 12.44
C GLY A 16 14.79 -47.27 13.90
N ASN A 17 15.19 -46.16 14.51
CA ASN A 17 14.85 -45.83 15.91
C ASN A 17 13.51 -45.10 16.04
N PHE A 18 13.02 -44.50 14.94
CA PHE A 18 11.72 -43.86 14.86
C PHE A 18 10.97 -44.35 13.61
N PRO A 19 10.53 -45.63 13.58
CA PRO A 19 9.88 -46.20 12.42
C PRO A 19 8.53 -45.51 12.16
N ALA A 20 8.15 -45.37 10.89
CA ALA A 20 6.90 -44.72 10.48
C ALA A 20 5.62 -45.37 11.04
N SER A 21 5.72 -46.58 11.63
CA SER A 21 4.64 -47.26 12.35
C SER A 21 4.44 -46.78 13.80
N SER A 22 5.39 -46.01 14.33
CA SER A 22 5.23 -45.26 15.58
C SER A 22 4.42 -43.98 15.31
N ASN A 23 3.65 -43.48 16.29
CA ASN A 23 2.70 -42.36 16.12
C ASN A 23 3.34 -41.02 15.65
N ASN A 24 4.66 -40.94 15.43
CA ASN A 24 5.35 -39.75 14.94
C ASN A 24 6.38 -40.14 13.86
N SER A 25 6.21 -39.62 12.63
CA SER A 25 7.25 -39.73 11.60
C SER A 25 8.49 -38.94 11.99
N LEU A 26 9.65 -39.31 11.44
CA LEU A 26 10.92 -38.59 11.64
C LEU A 26 10.82 -37.09 11.32
N GLU A 27 10.03 -36.73 10.30
CA GLU A 27 9.75 -35.34 9.93
C GLU A 27 9.02 -34.59 11.05
N VAL A 28 8.01 -35.20 11.68
CA VAL A 28 7.26 -34.61 12.80
C VAL A 28 8.17 -34.38 14.01
N ILE A 29 9.08 -35.32 14.29
CA ILE A 29 10.04 -35.20 15.39
C ILE A 29 11.01 -34.04 15.15
N LEU A 30 11.54 -33.92 13.92
CA LEU A 30 12.41 -32.81 13.55
C LEU A 30 11.66 -31.47 13.59
N GLU A 31 10.42 -31.40 13.10
CA GLU A 31 9.60 -30.19 13.21
C GLU A 31 9.32 -29.78 14.66
N SER A 32 9.03 -30.75 15.53
CA SER A 32 8.85 -30.53 16.97
C SER A 32 10.13 -29.96 17.60
N ALA A 33 11.29 -30.50 17.24
CA ALA A 33 12.60 -29.99 17.66
C ALA A 33 12.81 -28.53 17.23
N TYR A 34 12.53 -28.20 15.97
CA TYR A 34 12.68 -26.83 15.44
C TYR A 34 11.74 -25.84 16.14
N LYS A 35 10.50 -26.24 16.44
CA LYS A 35 9.54 -25.43 17.21
C LYS A 35 10.02 -25.20 18.65
N ALA A 36 10.75 -26.15 19.23
CA ALA A 36 11.39 -26.06 20.55
C ALA A 36 12.74 -25.32 20.53
N ASN A 37 13.09 -24.65 19.42
CA ASN A 37 14.35 -23.92 19.21
C ASN A 37 15.62 -24.80 19.13
N VAL A 38 15.47 -26.10 18.88
CA VAL A 38 16.59 -27.01 18.58
C VAL A 38 16.88 -26.92 17.09
N GLN A 39 17.85 -26.08 16.71
CA GLN A 39 18.12 -25.75 15.30
C GLN A 39 19.12 -26.70 14.64
N ILE A 40 20.00 -27.32 15.42
CA ILE A 40 20.98 -28.29 14.94
C ILE A 40 20.98 -29.53 15.81
N ILE A 41 21.00 -30.70 15.18
CA ILE A 41 21.09 -32.01 15.84
C ILE A 41 22.30 -32.75 15.27
N VAL A 42 23.20 -33.21 16.14
CA VAL A 42 24.28 -34.14 15.80
C VAL A 42 23.75 -35.56 15.96
N SER A 43 23.39 -36.19 14.83
CA SER A 43 22.95 -37.57 14.80
C SER A 43 24.15 -38.49 14.69
N VAL A 44 24.31 -39.45 15.61
CA VAL A 44 25.45 -40.36 15.68
C VAL A 44 25.09 -41.78 15.22
N SER A 45 26.09 -42.53 14.75
CA SER A 45 25.97 -43.96 14.45
C SER A 45 26.55 -44.84 15.54
N GLU A 46 26.03 -46.05 15.68
CA GLU A 46 26.58 -47.10 16.55
C GLU A 46 27.39 -48.15 15.76
N GLY A 47 27.12 -48.34 14.47
CA GLY A 47 27.84 -49.29 13.65
C GLY A 47 27.59 -49.16 12.15
N LEU A 48 27.85 -50.23 11.40
CA LEU A 48 27.73 -50.18 9.93
C LEU A 48 26.26 -50.09 9.46
N GLY A 49 25.34 -50.69 10.21
CA GLY A 49 23.93 -50.81 9.83
C GLY A 49 23.16 -49.49 9.80
N ASP A 50 23.49 -48.57 10.71
CA ASP A 50 22.80 -47.29 10.90
C ASP A 50 23.59 -46.09 10.36
N ALA A 51 24.93 -46.17 10.25
CA ALA A 51 25.77 -45.10 9.72
C ALA A 51 25.31 -44.56 8.35
N THR A 52 24.86 -45.45 7.45
CA THR A 52 24.34 -45.02 6.12
C THR A 52 23.04 -44.21 6.25
N GLN A 53 22.19 -44.54 7.22
CA GLN A 53 20.93 -43.82 7.45
C GLN A 53 21.19 -42.44 8.05
N VAL A 54 22.14 -42.34 8.99
CA VAL A 54 22.59 -41.08 9.59
C VAL A 54 23.15 -40.13 8.52
N LEU A 55 24.01 -40.63 7.63
CA LEU A 55 24.58 -39.86 6.51
C LEU A 55 23.50 -39.39 5.53
N LYS A 56 22.57 -40.27 5.18
CA LYS A 56 21.43 -39.93 4.31
C LYS A 56 20.59 -38.82 4.94
N LEU A 57 20.23 -38.95 6.21
CA LEU A 57 19.45 -37.94 6.94
C LEU A 57 20.17 -36.59 6.97
N ALA A 58 21.47 -36.57 7.30
CA ALA A 58 22.26 -35.35 7.31
C ALA A 58 22.26 -34.65 5.93
N SER A 59 22.40 -35.42 4.84
CA SER A 59 22.38 -34.86 3.47
C SER A 59 21.03 -34.23 3.09
N GLN A 60 19.92 -34.75 3.63
CA GLN A 60 18.56 -34.31 3.31
C GLN A 60 18.07 -33.17 4.20
N SER A 61 18.72 -32.93 5.34
CA SER A 61 18.24 -32.01 6.38
C SER A 61 18.68 -30.55 6.20
N GLN A 62 19.17 -30.16 5.02
CA GLN A 62 19.59 -28.79 4.69
C GLN A 62 20.57 -28.19 5.71
N GLY A 63 21.45 -29.02 6.29
CA GLY A 63 22.45 -28.60 7.28
C GLY A 63 21.95 -28.53 8.74
N ARG A 64 20.66 -28.81 9.01
CA ARG A 64 20.09 -28.86 10.37
C ARG A 64 20.40 -30.16 11.11
N VAL A 65 20.66 -31.26 10.40
CA VAL A 65 21.21 -32.50 10.98
C VAL A 65 22.65 -32.66 10.51
N LYS A 66 23.56 -32.95 11.44
CA LYS A 66 24.98 -33.21 11.18
C LYS A 66 25.29 -34.65 11.58
N ALA A 67 26.05 -35.36 10.74
CA ALA A 67 26.39 -36.75 10.99
C ALA A 67 27.64 -36.87 11.88
N GLY A 68 27.55 -37.61 12.98
CA GLY A 68 28.68 -38.28 13.62
C GLY A 68 28.73 -39.71 13.13
N VAL A 69 29.90 -40.18 12.67
CA VAL A 69 30.07 -41.58 12.26
C VAL A 69 31.21 -42.20 13.05
N GLY A 70 30.92 -43.34 13.70
CA GLY A 70 31.82 -44.05 14.60
C GLY A 70 31.31 -45.47 14.85
N LEU A 71 32.22 -46.33 15.31
CA LEU A 71 31.93 -47.69 15.75
C LEU A 71 31.86 -47.72 17.28
N HIS A 72 30.68 -47.99 17.80
CA HIS A 72 30.38 -48.01 19.23
C HIS A 72 31.02 -49.24 19.93
N PRO A 73 31.49 -49.12 21.19
CA PRO A 73 32.13 -50.23 21.92
C PRO A 73 31.22 -51.46 22.15
N VAL A 74 29.90 -51.29 22.04
CA VAL A 74 28.90 -52.36 22.12
C VAL A 74 28.24 -52.51 20.75
N GLN A 75 28.13 -53.74 20.27
CA GLN A 75 27.52 -54.10 18.99
C GLN A 75 26.33 -55.02 19.23
N THR A 76 25.21 -54.74 18.57
CA THR A 76 23.99 -55.57 18.63
C THR A 76 24.01 -56.56 17.48
N VAL A 77 23.96 -57.86 17.81
CA VAL A 77 23.90 -58.95 16.81
C VAL A 77 22.62 -59.76 16.97
N SER A 78 22.00 -60.11 15.85
CA SER A 78 20.83 -60.99 15.83
C SER A 78 21.27 -62.45 15.86
N SER A 79 20.88 -63.19 16.90
CA SER A 79 21.10 -64.63 17.02
C SER A 79 19.79 -65.31 17.45
N ASN A 80 19.33 -66.33 16.71
CA ASN A 80 18.09 -67.07 17.01
C ASN A 80 16.84 -66.19 17.23
N ASN A 81 16.64 -65.13 16.43
CA ASN A 81 15.55 -64.14 16.57
C ASN A 81 15.57 -63.31 17.87
N GLU A 82 16.66 -63.33 18.64
CA GLU A 82 16.90 -62.42 19.76
C GLU A 82 18.07 -61.48 19.43
N SER A 83 17.91 -60.20 19.77
CA SER A 83 18.98 -59.20 19.71
C SER A 83 19.85 -59.29 20.96
N ILE A 84 21.13 -59.60 20.77
CA ILE A 84 22.10 -59.74 21.86
C ILE A 84 23.17 -58.66 21.70
N GLU A 85 23.40 -57.90 22.77
CA GLU A 85 24.51 -56.95 22.87
C GLU A 85 25.81 -57.69 23.22
N ARG A 86 26.88 -57.37 22.51
CA ARG A 86 28.24 -57.87 22.79
C ARG A 86 29.28 -56.77 22.68
N SER A 87 30.45 -56.99 23.28
CA SER A 87 31.61 -56.11 23.03
C SER A 87 32.00 -56.14 21.53
N VAL A 88 32.47 -55.00 21.05
CA VAL A 88 33.08 -54.85 19.72
C VAL A 88 34.28 -55.79 19.54
N THR A 89 34.51 -56.24 18.31
CA THR A 89 35.60 -57.13 17.91
C THR A 89 36.50 -56.46 16.87
N GLN A 90 37.65 -57.09 16.62
CA GLN A 90 38.58 -56.59 15.60
C GLN A 90 38.02 -56.71 14.17
N ASP A 91 37.10 -57.64 13.93
CA ASP A 91 36.49 -57.82 12.61
C ASP A 91 35.43 -56.73 12.35
N ASP A 92 34.65 -56.33 13.36
CA ASP A 92 33.75 -55.17 13.26
C ASP A 92 34.53 -53.90 12.86
N LEU A 93 35.71 -53.69 13.46
CA LEU A 93 36.58 -52.57 13.12
C LEU A 93 37.08 -52.67 11.66
N LYS A 94 37.55 -53.85 11.22
CA LYS A 94 38.02 -54.04 9.84
C LYS A 94 36.93 -53.74 8.82
N GLU A 95 35.69 -54.14 9.09
CA GLU A 95 34.54 -53.89 8.23
C GLU A 95 34.11 -52.42 8.23
N PHE A 96 34.21 -51.72 9.36
CA PHE A 96 33.77 -50.32 9.50
C PHE A 96 34.79 -49.30 8.96
N LEU A 97 36.09 -49.59 9.07
CA LEU A 97 37.18 -48.66 8.70
C LEU A 97 37.07 -48.07 7.27
N PRO A 98 36.71 -48.84 6.22
CA PRO A 98 36.52 -48.29 4.88
C PRO A 98 35.45 -47.20 4.81
N LEU A 99 34.33 -47.37 5.52
CA LEU A 99 33.25 -46.38 5.56
C LEU A 99 33.73 -45.11 6.27
N LEU A 100 34.32 -45.24 7.46
CA LEU A 100 34.80 -44.08 8.22
C LEU A 100 35.83 -43.26 7.44
N ARG A 101 36.80 -43.92 6.79
CA ARG A 101 37.79 -43.24 5.94
C ARG A 101 37.14 -42.52 4.76
N LYS A 102 36.14 -43.12 4.12
CA LYS A 102 35.39 -42.50 3.02
C LYS A 102 34.66 -41.25 3.49
N CYS A 103 33.95 -41.33 4.61
CA CYS A 103 33.20 -40.19 5.17
C CYS A 103 34.11 -39.03 5.56
N ILE A 104 35.28 -39.34 6.14
CA ILE A 104 36.32 -38.34 6.43
C ILE A 104 36.83 -37.69 5.15
N ALA A 105 37.21 -38.49 4.14
CA ALA A 105 37.74 -37.99 2.87
C ALA A 105 36.74 -37.10 2.11
N ASN A 106 35.45 -37.44 2.19
CA ASN A 106 34.37 -36.69 1.56
C ASN A 106 33.88 -35.49 2.40
N GLN A 107 34.41 -35.29 3.61
CA GLN A 107 33.96 -34.25 4.54
C GLN A 107 32.45 -34.33 4.87
N GLU A 108 31.91 -35.56 4.95
CA GLU A 108 30.48 -35.83 5.18
C GLU A 108 30.10 -35.79 6.68
N ILE A 109 31.10 -35.81 7.57
CA ILE A 109 30.90 -35.96 9.00
C ILE A 109 31.44 -34.78 9.79
N CYS A 110 30.76 -34.56 10.90
CA CYS A 110 30.94 -33.44 11.80
C CYS A 110 31.85 -33.82 12.99
N CYS A 111 31.89 -35.11 13.32
CA CYS A 111 32.74 -35.71 14.33
C CYS A 111 32.93 -37.20 14.03
N VAL A 112 33.94 -37.80 14.66
CA VAL A 112 34.06 -39.26 14.75
C VAL A 112 33.34 -39.70 16.02
N GLY A 113 32.21 -40.40 15.86
CA GLY A 113 31.32 -40.74 16.96
C GLY A 113 30.04 -41.45 16.51
N GLU A 114 29.42 -42.30 17.31
CA GLU A 114 29.76 -42.56 18.71
C GLU A 114 30.89 -43.60 18.83
N VAL A 115 31.90 -43.30 19.65
CA VAL A 115 33.06 -44.17 19.89
C VAL A 115 33.40 -44.19 21.37
N GLY A 116 34.11 -45.17 21.89
CA GLY A 116 34.56 -45.10 23.28
C GLY A 116 34.74 -46.44 23.95
N LEU A 117 34.43 -46.50 25.25
CA LEU A 117 34.63 -47.68 26.10
C LEU A 117 33.37 -47.95 26.95
N ASP A 118 32.90 -49.20 26.95
CA ASP A 118 31.86 -49.68 27.87
C ASP A 118 32.35 -50.93 28.62
N PHE A 119 32.72 -50.74 29.89
CA PHE A 119 33.19 -51.80 30.78
C PHE A 119 32.09 -52.35 31.68
N SER A 120 30.82 -52.19 31.29
CA SER A 120 29.70 -52.75 32.01
C SER A 120 29.86 -54.27 32.18
N PRO A 121 29.58 -54.82 33.38
CA PRO A 121 29.82 -56.23 33.64
C PRO A 121 29.16 -57.18 32.63
N HIS A 122 27.98 -56.86 32.10
CA HIS A 122 27.29 -57.72 31.12
C HIS A 122 27.92 -57.69 29.73
N ILE A 123 28.68 -56.65 29.39
CA ILE A 123 29.38 -56.50 28.10
C ILE A 123 30.75 -57.18 28.14
N VAL A 124 31.50 -57.02 29.24
CA VAL A 124 32.87 -57.52 29.35
C VAL A 124 32.99 -58.87 30.06
N ARG A 125 31.95 -59.36 30.76
CA ARG A 125 31.94 -60.74 31.30
C ARG A 125 31.51 -61.71 30.22
N GLY A 126 32.46 -62.10 29.37
CA GLY A 126 32.23 -63.15 28.39
C GLY A 126 32.10 -64.54 29.02
N LYS A 127 31.43 -65.45 28.29
CA LYS A 127 31.49 -66.91 28.52
C LYS A 127 32.72 -67.56 27.87
N GLU A 128 33.37 -66.86 26.94
CA GLU A 128 34.41 -67.41 26.04
C GLU A 128 35.83 -66.92 26.38
N PHE A 129 35.99 -65.65 26.77
CA PHE A 129 37.29 -65.06 27.14
C PHE A 129 37.26 -64.30 28.48
N PRO A 130 38.40 -64.05 29.15
CA PRO A 130 38.48 -63.24 30.36
C PRO A 130 38.09 -61.76 30.13
N GLU A 131 37.61 -61.06 31.17
CA GLU A 131 37.16 -59.65 31.07
C GLU A 131 38.19 -58.71 30.41
N GLU A 132 39.47 -58.85 30.76
CA GLU A 132 40.54 -57.97 30.25
C GLU A 132 40.75 -58.11 28.74
N HIS A 133 40.43 -59.27 28.16
CA HIS A 133 40.50 -59.46 26.71
C HIS A 133 39.54 -58.50 25.98
N TYR A 134 38.28 -58.43 26.43
CA TYR A 134 37.28 -57.53 25.82
C TYR A 134 37.63 -56.06 26.03
N ARG A 135 38.13 -55.71 27.22
CA ARG A 135 38.58 -54.33 27.52
C ARG A 135 39.72 -53.90 26.60
N GLU A 136 40.68 -54.78 26.37
CA GLU A 136 41.83 -54.48 25.51
C GLU A 136 41.40 -54.33 24.04
N ILE A 137 40.48 -55.16 23.54
CA ILE A 137 39.93 -54.99 22.20
C ILE A 137 39.17 -53.66 22.06
N GLN A 138 38.32 -53.29 23.03
CA GLN A 138 37.66 -51.98 23.02
C GLN A 138 38.67 -50.82 22.99
N ARG A 139 39.76 -50.90 23.80
CA ARG A 139 40.84 -49.90 23.77
C ARG A 139 41.50 -49.82 22.40
N GLN A 140 41.80 -50.95 21.75
CA GLN A 140 42.40 -50.98 20.42
C GLN A 140 41.49 -50.37 19.36
N VAL A 141 40.19 -50.70 19.39
CA VAL A 141 39.18 -50.12 18.50
C VAL A 141 39.06 -48.62 18.72
N PHE A 142 38.99 -48.18 19.98
CA PHE A 142 38.88 -46.77 20.32
C PHE A 142 40.13 -45.98 19.89
N LYS A 143 41.34 -46.48 20.20
CA LYS A 143 42.62 -45.90 19.75
C LYS A 143 42.65 -45.72 18.24
N LYS A 144 42.19 -46.71 17.47
CA LYS A 144 42.23 -46.60 16.02
C LYS A 144 41.31 -45.51 15.46
N GLN A 145 40.16 -45.31 16.10
CA GLN A 145 39.23 -44.23 15.74
C GLN A 145 39.73 -42.87 16.20
N ILE A 146 40.40 -42.79 17.35
CA ILE A 146 41.08 -41.58 17.83
C ILE A 146 42.17 -41.15 16.83
N GLU A 147 43.03 -42.08 16.39
CA GLU A 147 44.06 -41.80 15.39
C GLU A 147 43.47 -41.15 14.13
N LEU A 148 42.39 -41.73 13.59
CA LEU A 148 41.71 -41.18 12.41
C LEU A 148 41.11 -39.80 12.65
N ALA A 149 40.51 -39.56 13.83
CA ALA A 149 39.95 -38.27 14.18
C ALA A 149 41.03 -37.19 14.32
N VAL A 150 42.18 -37.53 14.95
CA VAL A 150 43.33 -36.64 15.11
C VAL A 150 43.94 -36.31 13.76
N ASP A 151 44.18 -37.30 12.90
CA ASP A 151 44.72 -37.12 11.55
C ASP A 151 43.81 -36.25 10.69
N ALA A 152 42.49 -36.42 10.82
CA ALA A 152 41.49 -35.63 10.11
C ALA A 152 41.20 -34.26 10.73
N ASN A 153 41.78 -33.96 11.91
CA ASN A 153 41.41 -32.82 12.73
C ASN A 153 39.88 -32.71 12.91
N LEU A 154 39.25 -33.80 13.35
CA LEU A 154 37.83 -33.87 13.70
C LEU A 154 37.66 -34.04 15.21
N PRO A 155 36.58 -33.48 15.80
CA PRO A 155 36.25 -33.74 17.19
C PRO A 155 35.77 -35.18 17.37
N LEU A 156 35.89 -35.70 18.59
CA LEU A 156 35.38 -37.01 19.01
C LEU A 156 34.10 -36.86 19.83
N ASN A 157 33.09 -37.69 19.56
CA ASN A 157 31.89 -37.83 20.39
C ASN A 157 31.96 -39.19 21.10
N VAL A 158 32.21 -39.15 22.42
CA VAL A 158 32.82 -40.26 23.16
C VAL A 158 31.88 -40.84 24.20
N HIS A 159 31.48 -42.09 23.97
CA HIS A 159 30.83 -42.97 24.93
C HIS A 159 31.75 -43.35 26.07
N SER A 160 31.22 -43.30 27.29
CA SER A 160 31.86 -43.98 28.40
C SER A 160 30.86 -44.47 29.45
N ARG A 161 30.84 -45.78 29.67
CA ARG A 161 30.04 -46.41 30.73
C ARG A 161 30.90 -47.38 31.54
N SER A 162 30.90 -47.20 32.86
CA SER A 162 31.85 -47.87 33.77
C SER A 162 33.34 -47.70 33.41
N ALA A 163 33.66 -46.80 32.48
CA ALA A 163 35.00 -46.65 31.89
C ALA A 163 35.45 -45.19 31.74
N GLY A 164 34.74 -44.22 32.33
CA GLY A 164 34.97 -42.79 32.11
C GLY A 164 36.40 -42.30 32.38
N HIS A 165 37.07 -42.80 33.43
CA HIS A 165 38.47 -42.46 33.67
C HIS A 165 39.40 -42.97 32.57
N TYR A 166 39.20 -44.22 32.14
CA TYR A 166 40.01 -44.84 31.10
C TYR A 166 39.81 -44.15 29.75
N ALA A 167 38.57 -43.76 29.41
CA ALA A 167 38.31 -43.03 28.17
C ALA A 167 39.04 -41.68 28.14
N ILE A 168 39.02 -40.91 29.24
CA ILE A 168 39.76 -39.64 29.35
C ILE A 168 41.27 -39.86 29.23
N GLU A 169 41.81 -40.89 29.87
CA GLU A 169 43.23 -41.22 29.80
C GLU A 169 43.68 -41.59 28.38
N GLU A 170 42.89 -42.38 27.65
CA GLU A 170 43.17 -42.71 26.25
C GLU A 170 43.15 -41.48 25.34
N LEU A 171 42.19 -40.57 25.53
CA LEU A 171 42.13 -39.30 24.80
C LEU A 171 43.35 -38.40 25.08
N GLN A 172 43.75 -38.30 26.35
CA GLN A 172 44.91 -37.52 26.79
C GLN A 172 46.21 -38.06 26.22
N ASN A 173 46.42 -39.38 26.32
CA ASN A 173 47.61 -40.05 25.81
C ASN A 173 47.76 -39.90 24.29
N ALA A 174 46.65 -39.84 23.57
CA ALA A 174 46.62 -39.63 22.12
C ALA A 174 46.71 -38.14 21.70
N GLY A 175 46.75 -37.19 22.65
CA GLY A 175 46.85 -35.76 22.35
C GLY A 175 45.60 -35.15 21.73
N VAL A 176 44.42 -35.73 22.00
CA VAL A 176 43.14 -35.20 21.51
C VAL A 176 42.89 -33.82 22.10
N LYS A 177 42.52 -32.86 21.25
CA LYS A 177 42.22 -31.47 21.65
C LYS A 177 40.73 -31.15 21.73
N ARG A 178 39.89 -31.90 21.01
CA ARG A 178 38.46 -31.62 20.83
C ARG A 178 37.66 -32.89 21.02
N ALA A 179 37.00 -33.02 22.16
CA ALA A 179 36.14 -34.15 22.47
C ALA A 179 34.93 -33.70 23.29
N VAL A 180 33.80 -34.35 23.07
CA VAL A 180 32.66 -34.37 23.98
C VAL A 180 32.53 -35.76 24.58
N LEU A 181 32.41 -35.84 25.89
CA LEU A 181 32.00 -37.06 26.58
C LEU A 181 30.49 -36.99 26.80
N HIS A 182 29.74 -37.72 25.98
CA HIS A 182 28.28 -37.70 26.03
C HIS A 182 27.76 -38.49 27.24
N ALA A 183 26.66 -38.03 27.82
CA ALA A 183 25.98 -38.63 28.97
C ALA A 183 26.89 -39.14 30.13
N PHE A 184 28.03 -38.48 30.39
CA PHE A 184 29.12 -39.04 31.22
C PHE A 184 28.68 -39.61 32.57
N ASP A 185 28.91 -40.91 32.77
CA ASP A 185 28.51 -41.66 33.97
C ASP A 185 29.70 -42.00 34.89
N GLY A 186 30.41 -40.97 35.34
CA GLY A 186 31.60 -41.10 36.18
C GLY A 186 31.66 -40.11 37.36
N LYS A 187 32.73 -40.22 38.17
CA LYS A 187 32.99 -39.29 39.27
C LYS A 187 33.36 -37.92 38.72
N ALA A 188 32.87 -36.84 39.36
CA ALA A 188 33.21 -35.46 38.99
C ALA A 188 34.73 -35.19 38.98
N SER A 189 35.49 -35.84 39.87
CA SER A 189 36.96 -35.75 39.89
C SER A 189 37.63 -36.28 38.62
N HIS A 190 37.03 -37.25 37.93
CA HIS A 190 37.54 -37.72 36.64
C HIS A 190 37.15 -36.75 35.52
N ALA A 191 35.91 -36.27 35.51
CA ALA A 191 35.45 -35.30 34.53
C ALA A 191 36.28 -33.99 34.58
N MET A 192 36.68 -33.54 35.78
CA MET A 192 37.57 -32.37 35.92
C MET A 192 38.92 -32.53 35.21
N LYS A 193 39.50 -33.75 35.17
CA LYS A 193 40.71 -34.00 34.37
C LYS A 193 40.47 -33.80 32.87
N GLY A 194 39.26 -34.15 32.40
CA GLY A 194 38.82 -33.87 31.03
C GLY A 194 38.64 -32.37 30.77
N VAL A 195 38.05 -31.63 31.72
CA VAL A 195 37.93 -30.17 31.66
C VAL A 195 39.30 -29.49 31.53
N GLU A 196 40.28 -29.91 32.34
CA GLU A 196 41.67 -29.42 32.29
C GLU A 196 42.32 -29.68 30.92
N SER A 197 41.84 -30.69 30.18
CA SER A 197 42.32 -31.05 28.83
C SER A 197 41.53 -30.37 27.71
N GLY A 198 40.55 -29.52 28.04
CA GLY A 198 39.71 -28.81 27.08
C GLY A 198 38.49 -29.59 26.58
N TYR A 199 38.12 -30.71 27.21
CA TYR A 199 36.98 -31.53 26.80
C TYR A 199 35.66 -30.97 27.31
N TYR A 200 34.60 -31.27 26.58
CA TYR A 200 33.22 -30.89 26.90
C TYR A 200 32.44 -32.10 27.42
N PHE A 201 31.38 -31.83 28.17
CA PHE A 201 30.46 -32.83 28.72
C PHE A 201 29.04 -32.43 28.36
N SER A 202 28.35 -33.26 27.57
CA SER A 202 26.94 -33.01 27.24
C SER A 202 26.01 -33.58 28.30
N VAL A 203 24.87 -32.91 28.47
CA VAL A 203 23.92 -33.16 29.55
C VAL A 203 22.56 -33.57 28.98
N PRO A 204 22.10 -34.81 29.24
CA PRO A 204 20.83 -35.31 28.72
C PRO A 204 19.65 -34.99 29.65
N PRO A 205 18.40 -35.01 29.17
CA PRO A 205 17.20 -34.62 29.93
C PRO A 205 16.99 -35.46 31.20
N SER A 206 17.50 -36.69 31.24
CA SER A 206 17.53 -37.55 32.43
C SER A 206 18.21 -36.92 33.65
N ILE A 207 18.91 -35.77 33.51
CA ILE A 207 19.45 -34.99 34.63
C ILE A 207 18.40 -34.68 35.70
N VAL A 208 17.14 -34.44 35.32
CA VAL A 208 16.04 -34.13 36.26
C VAL A 208 15.77 -35.24 37.28
N ARG A 209 16.21 -36.47 36.98
CA ARG A 209 15.97 -37.67 37.80
C ARG A 209 17.25 -38.40 38.20
N SER A 210 18.43 -37.86 37.90
CA SER A 210 19.72 -38.50 38.22
C SER A 210 20.52 -37.63 39.20
N PRO A 211 20.49 -37.94 40.51
CA PRO A 211 21.26 -37.22 41.52
C PRO A 211 22.76 -37.21 41.23
N GLN A 212 23.27 -38.28 40.59
CA GLN A 212 24.67 -38.36 40.18
C GLN A 212 25.00 -37.34 39.08
N LYS A 213 24.15 -37.22 38.04
CA LYS A 213 24.32 -36.22 36.97
C LYS A 213 24.15 -34.79 37.50
N GLN A 214 23.18 -34.56 38.39
CA GLN A 214 23.01 -33.26 39.05
C GLN A 214 24.28 -32.85 39.82
N LYS A 215 24.88 -33.78 40.59
CA LYS A 215 26.14 -33.52 41.31
C LYS A 215 27.32 -33.28 40.38
N LEU A 216 27.41 -34.02 39.27
CA LEU A 216 28.43 -33.82 38.25
C LEU A 216 28.32 -32.41 37.63
N VAL A 217 27.14 -32.05 37.12
CA VAL A 217 26.87 -30.76 36.49
C VAL A 217 27.08 -29.60 37.47
N ALA A 218 26.65 -29.73 38.72
CA ALA A 218 26.90 -28.72 39.75
C ALA A 218 28.41 -28.45 39.93
N THR A 219 29.27 -29.46 39.74
CA THR A 219 30.73 -29.35 39.91
C THR A 219 31.42 -28.78 38.66
N LEU A 220 31.01 -29.16 37.45
CA LEU A 220 31.70 -28.77 36.20
C LEU A 220 31.43 -27.32 35.80
N PRO A 221 32.39 -26.56 35.26
CA PRO A 221 32.13 -25.21 34.77
C PRO A 221 31.19 -25.21 33.56
N VAL A 222 30.25 -24.25 33.50
CA VAL A 222 29.27 -24.15 32.40
C VAL A 222 29.93 -23.94 31.03
N SER A 223 31.13 -23.36 30.99
CA SER A 223 31.96 -23.22 29.78
C SER A 223 32.47 -24.54 29.18
N HIS A 224 32.25 -25.67 29.87
CA HIS A 224 32.55 -27.02 29.38
C HIS A 224 31.30 -27.90 29.29
N LEU A 225 30.10 -27.33 29.45
CA LEU A 225 28.85 -28.05 29.29
C LEU A 225 28.28 -27.86 27.88
N LEU A 226 27.59 -28.89 27.42
CA LEU A 226 26.82 -28.91 26.17
C LEU A 226 25.42 -29.47 26.44
N LEU A 227 24.50 -29.22 25.51
CA LEU A 227 23.16 -29.83 25.54
C LEU A 227 23.13 -31.06 24.64
N GLU A 228 22.46 -32.11 25.10
CA GLU A 228 22.13 -33.28 24.30
C GLU A 228 20.75 -33.81 24.67
N THR A 229 20.21 -34.72 23.85
CA THR A 229 19.08 -35.54 24.25
C THR A 229 19.40 -37.01 24.43
N ASP A 230 20.33 -37.57 23.65
CA ASP A 230 20.51 -39.01 23.54
C ASP A 230 19.23 -39.73 23.09
N SER A 231 18.37 -39.04 22.33
CA SER A 231 17.07 -39.56 21.89
C SER A 231 17.23 -40.83 21.03
N PRO A 232 16.36 -41.86 21.20
CA PRO A 232 15.16 -41.89 22.05
C PRO A 232 15.40 -42.20 23.53
N ALA A 233 16.65 -42.44 23.94
CA ALA A 233 16.98 -42.75 25.32
C ALA A 233 17.09 -41.50 26.21
N LEU A 234 17.31 -41.73 27.50
CA LEU A 234 17.63 -40.71 28.52
C LEU A 234 16.66 -39.51 28.63
N GLY A 235 15.38 -39.74 28.38
CA GLY A 235 14.33 -38.74 28.59
C GLY A 235 14.11 -38.34 30.06
N PRO A 236 13.37 -37.23 30.28
CA PRO A 236 13.03 -36.75 31.62
C PRO A 236 12.17 -37.80 32.37
N ASN A 237 11.26 -38.46 31.66
CA ASN A 237 10.48 -39.60 32.15
C ASN A 237 11.13 -40.91 31.69
N LYS A 238 11.28 -41.88 32.61
CA LYS A 238 11.94 -43.17 32.30
C LYS A 238 11.07 -44.10 31.42
N ASN A 239 9.75 -43.90 31.42
CA ASN A 239 8.78 -44.79 30.78
C ASN A 239 8.28 -44.26 29.42
N GLU A 240 8.89 -43.18 28.91
CA GLU A 240 8.51 -42.51 27.66
C GLU A 240 9.73 -42.36 26.77
N ASP A 241 9.53 -42.43 25.45
CA ASP A 241 10.59 -42.18 24.49
C ASP A 241 10.99 -40.70 24.52
N ASN A 242 12.29 -40.46 24.52
CA ASN A 242 12.84 -39.12 24.46
C ASN A 242 12.82 -38.58 23.02
N GLN A 243 12.75 -37.26 22.88
CA GLN A 243 12.81 -36.57 21.60
C GLN A 243 13.76 -35.38 21.67
N PRO A 244 14.34 -34.93 20.54
CA PRO A 244 15.26 -33.78 20.51
C PRO A 244 14.71 -32.50 21.13
N SER A 245 13.40 -32.27 21.05
CA SER A 245 12.73 -31.12 21.67
C SER A 245 12.95 -31.05 23.19
N ASN A 246 13.26 -32.17 23.85
CA ASN A 246 13.55 -32.21 25.28
C ASN A 246 14.93 -31.66 25.65
N ALA A 247 15.79 -31.28 24.69
CA ALA A 247 17.06 -30.61 24.98
C ALA A 247 16.87 -29.33 25.83
N TYR A 248 15.72 -28.66 25.68
CA TYR A 248 15.35 -27.51 26.51
C TYR A 248 15.24 -27.87 28.00
N VAL A 249 14.80 -29.10 28.34
CA VAL A 249 14.71 -29.58 29.73
C VAL A 249 16.09 -29.67 30.36
N SER A 250 17.11 -30.13 29.61
CA SER A 250 18.50 -30.12 30.07
C SER A 250 18.97 -28.69 30.38
N ALA A 251 18.66 -27.73 29.49
CA ALA A 251 19.03 -26.32 29.69
C ALA A 251 18.39 -25.74 30.97
N GLN A 252 17.11 -26.04 31.22
CA GLN A 252 16.40 -25.60 32.43
C GLN A 252 17.03 -26.16 33.72
N GLU A 253 17.39 -27.44 33.73
CA GLU A 253 17.96 -28.06 34.92
C GLU A 253 19.41 -27.62 35.17
N ILE A 254 20.21 -27.38 34.11
CA ILE A 254 21.55 -26.77 34.25
C ILE A 254 21.42 -25.36 34.82
N ALA A 255 20.51 -24.54 34.28
CA ALA A 255 20.24 -23.19 34.77
C ALA A 255 19.89 -23.19 36.26
N ARG A 256 19.01 -24.10 36.70
CA ARG A 256 18.64 -24.27 38.11
C ARG A 256 19.83 -24.69 38.99
N LEU A 257 20.67 -25.62 38.54
CA LEU A 257 21.83 -26.11 39.30
C LEU A 257 22.98 -25.09 39.36
N LYS A 258 23.05 -24.17 38.38
CA LYS A 258 24.10 -23.16 38.26
C LYS A 258 23.68 -21.77 38.73
N ASP A 259 22.42 -21.58 39.09
CA ASP A 259 21.84 -20.29 39.44
C ASP A 259 22.05 -19.26 38.30
N MET A 260 21.67 -19.68 37.09
CA MET A 260 21.80 -18.91 35.84
C MET A 260 20.47 -18.82 35.12
N GLU A 261 20.32 -17.83 34.25
CA GLU A 261 19.18 -17.75 33.35
C GLU A 261 19.25 -18.81 32.25
N VAL A 262 18.11 -19.40 31.87
CA VAL A 262 18.04 -20.45 30.84
C VAL A 262 18.61 -19.96 29.51
N SER A 263 18.34 -18.70 29.15
CA SER A 263 18.87 -18.08 27.92
C SER A 263 20.40 -17.96 27.94
N GLU A 264 21.02 -17.74 29.11
CA GLU A 264 22.47 -17.65 29.24
C GLU A 264 23.12 -19.03 29.12
N VAL A 265 22.48 -20.07 29.68
CA VAL A 265 22.90 -21.47 29.47
C VAL A 265 22.82 -21.84 28.00
N ILE A 266 21.73 -21.51 27.30
CA ILE A 266 21.59 -21.78 25.86
C ILE A 266 22.70 -21.07 25.08
N LYS A 267 22.93 -19.78 25.33
CA LYS A 267 24.01 -19.02 24.69
C LYS A 267 25.39 -19.67 24.89
N ILE A 268 25.76 -19.97 26.13
CA ILE A 268 27.10 -20.52 26.45
C ILE A 268 27.25 -21.92 25.84
N THR A 269 26.24 -22.76 25.95
CA THR A 269 26.28 -24.12 25.39
C THR A 269 26.28 -24.11 23.86
N GLU A 270 25.62 -23.14 23.23
CA GLU A 270 25.71 -22.91 21.78
C GLU A 270 27.13 -22.51 21.37
N GLU A 271 27.74 -21.52 22.06
CA GLU A 271 29.10 -21.08 21.82
C GLU A 271 30.12 -22.22 22.03
N ASN A 272 29.93 -23.04 23.06
CA ASN A 272 30.75 -24.22 23.35
C ASN A 272 30.64 -25.25 22.23
N ALA A 273 29.43 -25.57 21.77
CA ALA A 273 29.20 -26.50 20.67
C ALA A 273 29.89 -25.99 19.40
N ARG A 274 29.76 -24.69 19.09
CA ARG A 274 30.42 -24.05 17.96
C ARG A 274 31.94 -24.13 18.06
N LYS A 275 32.54 -23.94 19.25
CA LYS A 275 33.98 -24.10 19.48
C LYS A 275 34.44 -25.55 19.29
N LEU A 276 33.67 -26.52 19.76
CA LEU A 276 33.99 -27.95 19.65
C LEU A 276 33.96 -28.40 18.18
N PHE A 277 32.83 -28.18 17.50
CA PHE A 277 32.62 -28.71 16.16
C PHE A 277 33.27 -27.83 15.09
N GLY A 278 33.47 -26.52 15.31
CA GLY A 278 34.22 -25.63 14.41
C GLY A 278 33.48 -25.21 13.12
N PHE A 279 32.62 -26.08 12.55
CA PHE A 279 31.87 -25.84 11.31
C PHE A 279 30.36 -25.63 11.54
N LEU A 280 29.89 -25.52 12.79
CA LEU A 280 28.52 -25.05 13.06
C LEU A 280 28.33 -23.58 12.60
N MET A 281 29.43 -22.91 12.27
CA MET A 281 29.52 -21.77 11.36
C MET A 281 29.61 -22.26 9.90
N THR A 282 28.53 -22.82 9.35
CA THR A 282 28.25 -22.47 7.95
C THR A 282 27.26 -21.34 8.07
N PHE A 283 27.77 -20.11 7.95
CA PHE A 283 26.95 -19.01 7.48
C PHE A 283 26.05 -19.57 6.40
N THR A 284 24.75 -19.29 6.51
CA THR A 284 23.89 -19.58 5.37
C THR A 284 24.54 -18.93 4.14
N LYS A 285 24.39 -19.52 2.94
CA LYS A 285 24.92 -18.92 1.69
C LYS A 285 24.57 -17.42 1.55
N PHE A 286 23.53 -16.96 2.24
CA PHE A 286 23.16 -15.57 2.42
C PHE A 286 24.18 -14.75 3.24
N GLU A 287 24.55 -15.17 4.44
CA GLU A 287 25.47 -14.44 5.34
C GLU A 287 26.89 -14.38 4.77
N ASP A 288 27.36 -15.45 4.12
CA ASP A 288 28.65 -15.45 3.41
C ASP A 288 28.70 -14.38 2.32
N VAL A 289 27.60 -14.23 1.56
CA VAL A 289 27.49 -13.24 0.49
C VAL A 289 27.44 -11.82 1.05
N VAL A 290 26.72 -11.59 2.16
CA VAL A 290 26.68 -10.30 2.86
C VAL A 290 28.08 -9.92 3.35
N HIS A 291 28.82 -10.86 3.94
CA HIS A 291 30.20 -10.61 4.41
C HIS A 291 31.15 -10.31 3.24
N GLN A 292 31.11 -11.09 2.15
CA GLN A 292 31.99 -10.90 0.98
C GLN A 292 31.79 -9.55 0.27
N ILE A 293 30.57 -8.98 0.30
CA ILE A 293 30.29 -7.64 -0.26
C ILE A 293 31.07 -6.52 0.47
N HIS A 294 31.45 -6.74 1.72
CA HIS A 294 32.23 -5.81 2.53
C HIS A 294 33.74 -6.08 2.49
N SER A 295 34.18 -7.07 1.68
CA SER A 295 35.60 -7.38 1.52
C SER A 295 36.38 -6.18 0.95
N ALA A 296 37.67 -6.11 1.31
CA ALA A 296 38.62 -5.18 0.71
C ALA A 296 39.08 -5.63 -0.69
N ASP A 297 38.88 -6.90 -1.07
CA ASP A 297 39.22 -7.43 -2.40
C ASP A 297 38.09 -7.13 -3.41
N PRO A 298 38.35 -6.28 -4.44
CA PRO A 298 37.37 -5.95 -5.47
C PRO A 298 36.82 -7.16 -6.22
N ASN A 299 37.60 -8.23 -6.38
CA ASN A 299 37.16 -9.44 -7.07
C ASN A 299 36.14 -10.23 -6.24
N GLN A 300 36.37 -10.32 -4.92
CA GLN A 300 35.42 -10.94 -4.00
C GLN A 300 34.11 -10.15 -3.96
N VAL A 301 34.21 -8.82 -3.87
CA VAL A 301 33.02 -7.94 -3.92
C VAL A 301 32.26 -8.16 -5.23
N PHE A 302 32.95 -8.23 -6.37
CA PHE A 302 32.32 -8.46 -7.67
C PHE A 302 31.57 -9.81 -7.74
N ILE A 303 32.19 -10.90 -7.27
CA ILE A 303 31.57 -12.24 -7.21
C ILE A 303 30.34 -12.22 -6.30
N ALA A 304 30.43 -11.55 -5.15
CA ALA A 304 29.35 -11.45 -4.20
C ALA A 304 28.17 -10.63 -4.76
N LEU A 305 28.43 -9.49 -5.40
CA LEU A 305 27.42 -8.68 -6.10
C LEU A 305 26.72 -9.48 -7.21
N LYS A 306 27.47 -10.25 -8.01
CA LYS A 306 26.89 -11.13 -9.04
C LYS A 306 25.98 -12.18 -8.42
N THR A 307 26.36 -12.71 -7.26
CA THR A 307 25.56 -13.69 -6.51
C THR A 307 24.28 -13.08 -5.96
N VAL A 308 24.35 -11.89 -5.35
CA VAL A 308 23.16 -11.13 -4.92
C VAL A 308 22.24 -10.88 -6.09
N LYS A 309 22.75 -10.29 -7.18
CA LYS A 309 21.97 -9.99 -8.39
C LYS A 309 21.19 -11.21 -8.87
N ASN A 310 21.87 -12.34 -9.06
CA ASN A 310 21.25 -13.58 -9.55
C ASN A 310 20.23 -14.16 -8.56
N SER A 311 20.37 -13.87 -7.26
CA SER A 311 19.47 -14.37 -6.23
C SER A 311 18.21 -13.53 -6.05
N ILE A 312 18.25 -12.22 -6.35
CA ILE A 312 17.13 -11.30 -6.11
C ILE A 312 16.23 -11.07 -7.34
N ILE A 313 16.73 -11.34 -8.55
CA ILE A 313 15.94 -11.17 -9.78
C ILE A 313 14.69 -12.06 -9.70
N GLY A 314 13.52 -11.44 -9.81
CA GLY A 314 12.22 -12.12 -9.71
C GLY A 314 11.83 -12.63 -8.32
N ASN A 315 12.65 -12.45 -7.27
CA ASN A 315 12.40 -13.03 -5.94
C ASN A 315 12.18 -11.95 -4.87
N ARG A 316 10.91 -11.67 -4.54
CA ARG A 316 10.55 -10.64 -3.53
C ARG A 316 11.05 -10.97 -2.12
N THR A 317 10.97 -12.22 -1.69
CA THR A 317 11.39 -12.64 -0.34
C THR A 317 12.89 -12.43 -0.14
N LYS A 318 13.71 -12.81 -1.14
CA LYS A 318 15.17 -12.57 -1.08
C LYS A 318 15.51 -11.09 -1.14
N LYS A 319 14.76 -10.27 -1.89
CA LYS A 319 14.94 -8.82 -1.87
C LYS A 319 14.74 -8.26 -0.46
N ALA A 320 13.65 -8.64 0.22
CA ALA A 320 13.39 -8.23 1.59
C ALA A 320 14.49 -8.72 2.56
N GLN A 321 14.92 -9.97 2.41
CA GLN A 321 15.96 -10.56 3.24
C GLN A 321 17.29 -9.80 3.12
N TYR A 322 17.78 -9.54 1.90
CA TYR A 322 19.02 -8.78 1.71
C TYR A 322 18.87 -7.29 2.07
N ALA A 323 17.68 -6.71 1.89
CA ALA A 323 17.44 -5.31 2.26
C ALA A 323 17.46 -5.09 3.78
N GLN A 324 17.14 -6.11 4.59
CA GLN A 324 17.31 -6.06 6.05
C GLN A 324 18.78 -6.09 6.51
N SER A 325 19.73 -6.28 5.60
CA SER A 325 21.17 -6.21 5.87
C SER A 325 21.76 -4.87 5.39
N ASP A 326 23.03 -4.64 5.69
CA ASP A 326 23.73 -3.39 5.32
C ASP A 326 24.10 -3.27 3.82
N ILE A 327 23.63 -4.20 2.98
CA ILE A 327 23.95 -4.23 1.55
C ILE A 327 23.55 -2.94 0.84
N ILE A 328 22.39 -2.34 1.16
CA ILE A 328 21.93 -1.13 0.46
C ILE A 328 22.94 0.02 0.64
N ASN A 329 23.40 0.27 1.87
CA ASN A 329 24.40 1.30 2.15
C ASN A 329 25.70 1.02 1.40
N ARG A 330 26.18 -0.22 1.44
CA ARG A 330 27.38 -0.62 0.72
C ARG A 330 27.27 -0.45 -0.80
N LEU A 331 26.10 -0.71 -1.39
CA LEU A 331 25.87 -0.46 -2.82
C LEU A 331 25.92 1.03 -3.15
N VAL A 332 25.41 1.90 -2.27
CA VAL A 332 25.47 3.36 -2.45
C VAL A 332 26.90 3.89 -2.30
N ASP A 333 27.70 3.32 -1.40
CA ASP A 333 29.12 3.64 -1.25
C ASP A 333 29.92 3.27 -2.50
N LEU A 334 29.63 2.12 -3.09
CA LEU A 334 30.27 1.69 -4.35
C LEU A 334 29.93 2.64 -5.52
N LEU A 335 28.82 3.38 -5.46
CA LEU A 335 28.47 4.38 -6.48
C LEU A 335 29.17 5.74 -6.28
N ALA A 336 29.83 5.98 -5.13
CA ALA A 336 30.53 7.22 -4.85
C ALA A 336 31.72 7.42 -5.80
N SER A 337 31.83 8.58 -6.43
CA SER A 337 32.89 8.91 -7.39
C SER A 337 34.26 9.20 -6.75
N GLU A 338 34.32 9.33 -5.43
CA GLU A 338 35.54 9.71 -4.68
C GLU A 338 36.46 8.50 -4.39
N ASN A 339 35.93 7.29 -4.49
CA ASN A 339 36.66 6.05 -4.27
C ASN A 339 37.13 5.51 -5.63
N ASN A 340 38.38 5.06 -5.77
CA ASN A 340 38.94 4.39 -6.97
C ASN A 340 38.25 3.03 -7.28
N VAL A 341 36.92 3.02 -7.39
CA VAL A 341 36.08 1.84 -7.61
C VAL A 341 35.98 1.60 -9.12
N SER A 342 36.14 0.34 -9.53
CA SER A 342 36.04 -0.02 -10.95
C SER A 342 34.65 0.26 -11.51
N GLU A 343 34.57 0.61 -12.79
CA GLU A 343 33.31 0.89 -13.48
C GLU A 343 32.37 -0.32 -13.45
N ASP A 344 32.90 -1.53 -13.57
CA ASP A 344 32.13 -2.77 -13.49
C ASP A 344 31.40 -2.95 -12.14
N LEU A 345 32.04 -2.58 -11.03
CA LEU A 345 31.43 -2.62 -9.69
C LEU A 345 30.31 -1.58 -9.58
N ARG A 346 30.51 -0.37 -10.10
CA ARG A 346 29.49 0.70 -10.12
C ARG A 346 28.26 0.27 -10.93
N ILE A 347 28.48 -0.35 -12.09
CA ILE A 347 27.41 -0.89 -12.94
C ILE A 347 26.63 -1.99 -12.21
N GLN A 348 27.32 -2.95 -11.56
CA GLN A 348 26.64 -3.99 -10.78
C GLN A 348 25.85 -3.38 -9.62
N ALA A 349 26.40 -2.40 -8.91
CA ALA A 349 25.74 -1.75 -7.80
C ALA A 349 24.44 -1.05 -8.22
N ALA A 350 24.48 -0.22 -9.28
CA ALA A 350 23.30 0.42 -9.85
C ALA A 350 22.25 -0.61 -10.29
N THR A 351 22.67 -1.70 -10.95
CA THR A 351 21.76 -2.77 -11.40
C THR A 351 21.05 -3.44 -10.23
N ILE A 352 21.76 -3.73 -9.14
CA ILE A 352 21.20 -4.38 -7.95
C ILE A 352 20.23 -3.44 -7.23
N LEU A 353 20.57 -2.14 -7.09
CA LEU A 353 19.67 -1.13 -6.53
C LEU A 353 18.37 -1.02 -7.34
N GLY A 354 18.45 -1.03 -8.67
CA GLY A 354 17.26 -1.06 -9.52
C GLY A 354 16.41 -2.31 -9.33
N SER A 355 17.03 -3.47 -9.13
CA SER A 355 16.31 -4.71 -8.80
C SER A 355 15.63 -4.63 -7.43
N PHE A 356 16.30 -4.09 -6.42
CA PHE A 356 15.71 -3.86 -5.09
C PHE A 356 14.52 -2.90 -5.14
N ALA A 357 14.58 -1.86 -5.98
CA ALA A 357 13.48 -0.91 -6.14
C ALA A 357 12.19 -1.56 -6.71
N HIS A 358 12.30 -2.70 -7.41
CA HIS A 358 11.15 -3.55 -7.76
C HIS A 358 10.69 -4.49 -6.61
N GLY A 359 11.05 -4.17 -5.36
CA GLY A 359 10.66 -4.86 -4.14
C GLY A 359 9.32 -4.34 -3.61
N ASN A 360 9.25 -4.01 -2.32
CA ASN A 360 8.14 -3.29 -1.70
C ASN A 360 8.56 -1.82 -1.44
N ASP A 361 7.59 -0.96 -1.10
CA ASP A 361 7.83 0.47 -0.85
C ASP A 361 8.78 0.74 0.35
N GLU A 362 8.91 -0.21 1.27
CA GLU A 362 9.82 -0.12 2.40
C GLU A 362 11.28 -0.26 1.98
N ILE A 363 11.58 -1.20 1.07
CA ILE A 363 12.92 -1.31 0.46
C ILE A 363 13.25 -0.03 -0.32
N VAL A 364 12.28 0.55 -1.04
CA VAL A 364 12.51 1.82 -1.75
C VAL A 364 12.81 2.95 -0.77
N SER A 365 12.11 3.00 0.37
CA SER A 365 12.37 3.98 1.44
C SER A 365 13.78 3.85 2.00
N GLN A 366 14.29 2.61 2.17
CA GLN A 366 15.68 2.37 2.57
C GLN A 366 16.69 2.83 1.52
N ILE A 367 16.45 2.54 0.23
CA ILE A 367 17.30 3.00 -0.88
C ILE A 367 17.40 4.53 -0.91
N VAL A 368 16.27 5.23 -0.76
CA VAL A 368 16.21 6.69 -0.73
C VAL A 368 16.94 7.23 0.49
N SER A 369 16.69 6.65 1.68
CA SER A 369 17.32 7.08 2.93
C SER A 369 18.83 6.86 2.95
N ALA A 370 19.32 5.84 2.24
CA ALA A 370 20.75 5.58 2.07
C ALA A 370 21.45 6.60 1.14
N GLY A 371 20.71 7.50 0.48
CA GLY A 371 21.28 8.50 -0.43
C GLY A 371 21.60 7.98 -1.84
N ALA A 372 20.91 6.92 -2.28
CA ALA A 372 21.15 6.33 -3.60
C ALA A 372 20.80 7.29 -4.76
N VAL A 373 19.72 8.09 -4.64
CA VAL A 373 19.19 8.91 -5.73
C VAL A 373 20.21 9.97 -6.21
N PRO A 374 20.79 10.82 -5.35
CA PRO A 374 21.84 11.76 -5.78
C PRO A 374 23.05 11.07 -6.41
N ARG A 375 23.45 9.89 -5.92
CA ARG A 375 24.61 9.14 -6.46
C ARG A 375 24.32 8.58 -7.86
N LEU A 376 23.10 8.07 -8.07
CA LEU A 376 22.64 7.61 -9.38
C LEU A 376 22.48 8.76 -10.37
N LEU A 377 21.95 9.91 -9.96
CA LEU A 377 21.86 11.11 -10.80
C LEU A 377 23.24 11.64 -11.18
N ASN A 378 24.19 11.66 -10.24
CA ASN A 378 25.57 12.02 -10.52
C ASN A 378 26.25 11.06 -11.50
N ALA A 379 25.87 9.77 -11.50
CA ALA A 379 26.37 8.79 -12.46
C ALA A 379 25.89 9.02 -13.91
N LEU A 380 24.91 9.91 -14.12
CA LEU A 380 24.49 10.39 -15.44
C LEU A 380 25.36 11.53 -15.98
N SER A 381 26.35 12.02 -15.22
CA SER A 381 27.22 13.10 -15.67
C SER A 381 28.11 12.65 -16.83
N LEU A 382 28.11 13.42 -17.92
CA LEU A 382 28.96 13.19 -19.08
C LEU A 382 30.31 13.92 -18.92
N PRO A 383 31.44 13.36 -19.41
CA PRO A 383 32.74 14.02 -19.36
C PRO A 383 32.73 15.38 -20.08
N PRO A 384 33.30 16.45 -19.48
CA PRO A 384 33.19 17.82 -20.02
C PRO A 384 33.97 18.04 -21.33
N ASN A 385 35.02 17.24 -21.58
CA ASN A 385 35.91 17.40 -22.74
C ASN A 385 35.57 16.46 -23.91
N THR A 386 34.38 15.86 -23.89
CA THR A 386 33.95 14.90 -24.91
C THR A 386 32.60 15.35 -25.45
N SER A 387 32.41 15.23 -26.78
CA SER A 387 31.11 15.45 -27.40
C SER A 387 30.05 14.58 -26.70
N PRO A 388 28.85 15.12 -26.35
CA PRO A 388 27.80 14.35 -25.69
C PRO A 388 27.45 13.03 -26.39
N ALA A 389 27.45 13.01 -27.73
CA ALA A 389 27.19 11.80 -28.50
C ALA A 389 28.23 10.69 -28.24
N ILE A 390 29.52 11.06 -28.28
CA ILE A 390 30.63 10.13 -28.01
C ILE A 390 30.62 9.70 -26.54
N ALA A 391 30.38 10.64 -25.62
CA ALA A 391 30.32 10.39 -24.19
C ALA A 391 29.23 9.38 -23.81
N VAL A 392 28.03 9.51 -24.41
CA VAL A 392 26.93 8.56 -24.19
C VAL A 392 27.30 7.17 -24.71
N GLN A 393 27.92 7.07 -25.89
CA GLN A 393 28.35 5.78 -26.44
C GLN A 393 29.42 5.11 -25.57
N GLN A 394 30.36 5.87 -25.02
CA GLN A 394 31.41 5.33 -24.14
C GLN A 394 30.89 4.86 -22.79
N ASN A 395 29.87 5.52 -22.22
CA ASN A 395 29.34 5.24 -20.88
C ASN A 395 28.01 4.45 -20.88
N LEU A 396 27.68 3.82 -22.00
CA LEU A 396 26.33 3.29 -22.27
C LEU A 396 25.83 2.32 -21.19
N LYS A 397 26.67 1.39 -20.73
CA LYS A 397 26.32 0.40 -19.69
C LYS A 397 25.98 1.06 -18.35
N MET A 398 26.75 2.08 -17.96
CA MET A 398 26.51 2.79 -16.71
C MET A 398 25.24 3.63 -16.81
N LEU A 399 25.03 4.33 -17.93
CA LEU A 399 23.79 5.09 -18.17
C LEU A 399 22.56 4.18 -18.14
N GLU A 400 22.63 3.02 -18.79
CA GLU A 400 21.54 2.04 -18.79
C GLU A 400 21.24 1.51 -17.37
N ALA A 401 22.26 1.16 -16.60
CA ALA A 401 22.09 0.68 -15.23
C ALA A 401 21.52 1.77 -14.31
N ALA A 402 22.06 3.00 -14.39
CA ALA A 402 21.63 4.12 -13.57
C ALA A 402 20.21 4.58 -13.91
N THR A 403 19.88 4.77 -15.19
CA THR A 403 18.54 5.19 -15.62
C THR A 403 17.49 4.13 -15.31
N ARG A 404 17.81 2.83 -15.45
CA ARG A 404 16.91 1.74 -15.05
C ARG A 404 16.65 1.75 -13.54
N ALA A 405 17.69 1.97 -12.73
CA ALA A 405 17.54 2.07 -11.29
C ALA A 405 16.69 3.28 -10.88
N LEU A 406 16.96 4.45 -11.44
CA LEU A 406 16.19 5.66 -11.20
C LEU A 406 14.71 5.50 -11.62
N LYS A 407 14.43 4.94 -12.81
CA LYS A 407 13.05 4.64 -13.25
C LYS A 407 12.32 3.74 -12.25
N ALA A 408 12.99 2.71 -11.74
CA ALA A 408 12.40 1.79 -10.76
C ALA A 408 12.13 2.51 -9.41
N ILE A 409 13.08 3.30 -8.91
CA ILE A 409 12.94 4.07 -7.66
C ILE A 409 11.79 5.07 -7.77
N TYR A 410 11.76 5.89 -8.83
CA TYR A 410 10.72 6.91 -9.04
C TYR A 410 9.33 6.35 -9.36
N SER A 411 9.19 5.04 -9.57
CA SER A 411 7.88 4.40 -9.70
C SER A 411 7.16 4.22 -8.35
N SER A 412 7.86 4.36 -7.23
CA SER A 412 7.27 4.28 -5.89
C SER A 412 6.80 5.65 -5.40
N SER A 413 5.68 5.65 -4.68
CA SER A 413 5.14 6.82 -3.98
C SER A 413 6.05 7.33 -2.85
N LYS A 414 6.99 6.51 -2.38
CA LYS A 414 7.96 6.86 -1.32
C LYS A 414 9.24 7.52 -1.84
N SER A 415 9.35 7.74 -3.15
CA SER A 415 10.53 8.37 -3.74
C SER A 415 10.58 9.88 -3.48
N TYR A 416 11.78 10.40 -3.19
CA TYR A 416 12.04 11.84 -3.11
C TYR A 416 12.45 12.36 -4.49
N LYS A 417 11.62 13.23 -5.08
CA LYS A 417 11.76 13.66 -6.48
C LYS A 417 12.54 14.96 -6.68
N LYS A 418 12.78 15.74 -5.62
CA LYS A 418 13.35 17.10 -5.76
C LYS A 418 14.79 17.11 -6.30
N ASP A 419 15.57 16.06 -6.05
CA ASP A 419 16.98 15.99 -6.47
C ASP A 419 17.17 16.10 -7.99
N ILE A 420 16.17 15.68 -8.79
CA ILE A 420 16.26 15.76 -10.25
C ILE A 420 16.26 17.19 -10.76
N TYR A 421 15.65 18.13 -10.03
CA TYR A 421 15.49 19.53 -10.41
C TYR A 421 16.72 20.38 -10.12
N ASP A 422 17.79 19.81 -9.56
CA ASP A 422 19.08 20.48 -9.51
C ASP A 422 19.53 20.84 -10.93
N PRO A 423 19.95 22.09 -11.21
CA PRO A 423 20.33 22.53 -12.55
C PRO A 423 21.40 21.64 -13.22
N LYS A 424 22.31 21.05 -12.45
CA LYS A 424 23.32 20.11 -12.94
C LYS A 424 22.65 18.82 -13.45
N HIS A 425 21.72 18.26 -12.68
CA HIS A 425 21.05 17.02 -13.03
C HIS A 425 20.11 17.18 -14.23
N LEU A 426 19.32 18.27 -14.27
CA LEU A 426 18.49 18.61 -15.44
C LEU A 426 19.34 18.75 -16.70
N ASN A 427 20.46 19.49 -16.62
CA ASN A 427 21.37 19.66 -17.75
C ASN A 427 21.98 18.33 -18.23
N ASN A 428 22.30 17.40 -17.32
CA ASN A 428 22.78 16.07 -17.69
C ASN A 428 21.71 15.24 -18.41
N ILE A 429 20.48 15.23 -17.88
CA ILE A 429 19.33 14.54 -18.51
C ILE A 429 19.08 15.09 -19.91
N MET A 430 19.09 16.43 -20.04
CA MET A 430 18.96 17.14 -21.31
C MET A 430 20.03 16.72 -22.32
N LYS A 431 21.31 16.72 -21.91
CA LYS A 431 22.43 16.31 -22.78
C LYS A 431 22.30 14.86 -23.23
N ILE A 432 21.90 13.95 -22.33
CA ILE A 432 21.69 12.53 -22.67
C ILE A 432 20.56 12.39 -23.69
N LEU A 433 19.42 13.05 -23.48
CA LEU A 433 18.29 12.97 -24.41
C LEU A 433 18.66 13.53 -25.77
N HIS A 434 19.26 14.71 -25.85
CA HIS A 434 19.73 15.27 -27.12
C HIS A 434 20.73 14.34 -27.84
N ALA A 435 21.74 13.83 -27.12
CA ALA A 435 22.74 12.95 -27.70
C ALA A 435 22.12 11.65 -28.24
N THR A 436 21.25 11.02 -27.44
CA THR A 436 20.58 9.78 -27.85
C THR A 436 19.63 10.02 -29.03
N THR A 437 18.83 11.09 -29.05
CA THR A 437 17.93 11.39 -30.18
C THR A 437 18.66 11.71 -31.47
N SER A 438 19.75 12.47 -31.40
CA SER A 438 20.57 12.78 -32.58
C SER A 438 21.15 11.51 -33.19
N SER A 439 21.73 10.62 -32.37
CA SER A 439 22.28 9.35 -32.88
C SER A 439 21.20 8.40 -33.42
N ILE A 440 20.00 8.38 -32.84
CA ILE A 440 18.88 7.57 -33.34
C ILE A 440 18.42 8.03 -34.72
N SER A 441 18.49 9.34 -35.01
CA SER A 441 18.06 9.90 -36.30
C SER A 441 19.06 9.72 -37.45
N GLU A 442 20.35 9.48 -37.14
CA GLU A 442 21.43 9.38 -38.13
C GLU A 442 21.64 7.93 -38.65
N ASP A 443 21.27 6.91 -37.87
CA ASP A 443 21.48 5.49 -38.21
C ASP A 443 20.22 4.86 -38.86
N ALA A 444 20.30 4.50 -40.14
CA ALA A 444 19.26 3.75 -40.85
C ALA A 444 19.33 2.22 -40.62
N GLU A 445 20.43 1.72 -40.04
CA GLU A 445 20.66 0.28 -39.82
C GLU A 445 20.37 -0.13 -38.37
N HIS A 446 19.45 -1.08 -38.19
CA HIS A 446 19.05 -1.63 -36.89
C HIS A 446 20.17 -2.51 -36.28
N ASN A 447 21.21 -1.89 -35.74
CA ASN A 447 22.29 -2.60 -35.06
C ASN A 447 22.05 -2.64 -33.52
N ALA A 448 22.80 -3.50 -32.81
CA ALA A 448 22.66 -3.69 -31.36
C ALA A 448 22.99 -2.43 -30.53
N GLN A 449 23.81 -1.53 -31.07
CA GLN A 449 24.20 -0.27 -30.43
C GLN A 449 23.06 0.74 -30.46
N THR A 450 22.35 0.85 -31.59
CA THR A 450 21.12 1.65 -31.73
C THR A 450 20.04 1.21 -30.73
N ALA A 451 19.85 -0.11 -30.54
CA ALA A 451 18.88 -0.62 -29.57
C ALA A 451 19.18 -0.18 -28.12
N SER A 452 20.46 -0.13 -27.74
CA SER A 452 20.89 0.30 -26.41
C SER A 452 20.72 1.82 -26.22
N LEU A 453 20.98 2.62 -27.26
CA LEU A 453 20.73 4.07 -27.26
C LEU A 453 19.23 4.39 -27.13
N VAL A 454 18.38 3.68 -27.88
CA VAL A 454 16.91 3.78 -27.78
C VAL A 454 16.45 3.45 -26.36
N MET A 455 17.03 2.42 -25.74
CA MET A 455 16.71 2.06 -24.36
C MET A 455 17.10 3.17 -23.36
N VAL A 456 18.28 3.76 -23.49
CA VAL A 456 18.69 4.87 -22.61
C VAL A 456 17.77 6.08 -22.79
N ALA A 457 17.38 6.40 -24.03
CA ALA A 457 16.41 7.46 -24.30
C ALA A 457 15.03 7.17 -23.69
N GLU A 458 14.52 5.94 -23.85
CA GLU A 458 13.26 5.47 -23.25
C GLU A 458 13.28 5.60 -21.72
N LEU A 459 14.34 5.10 -21.08
CA LEU A 459 14.48 5.11 -19.62
C LEU A 459 14.62 6.54 -19.08
N THR A 460 15.42 7.38 -19.75
CA THR A 460 15.59 8.78 -19.36
C THR A 460 14.27 9.55 -19.47
N THR A 461 13.53 9.34 -20.55
CA THR A 461 12.19 9.93 -20.74
C THR A 461 11.20 9.43 -19.69
N SER A 462 11.25 8.13 -19.35
CA SER A 462 10.41 7.54 -18.29
C SER A 462 10.67 8.14 -16.91
N ILE A 463 11.90 8.59 -16.63
CA ILE A 463 12.27 9.28 -15.39
C ILE A 463 11.60 10.66 -15.35
N VAL A 464 11.69 11.42 -16.45
CA VAL A 464 11.04 12.75 -16.59
C VAL A 464 9.55 12.65 -16.31
N ALA A 465 8.87 11.69 -16.96
CA ALA A 465 7.43 11.44 -16.76
C ALA A 465 7.08 11.18 -15.29
N ARG A 466 7.86 10.34 -14.59
CA ARG A 466 7.61 9.95 -13.19
C ARG A 466 7.91 11.06 -12.18
N CYS A 467 8.82 11.97 -12.52
CA CYS A 467 9.16 13.08 -11.64
C CYS A 467 8.19 14.25 -11.77
N CYS A 468 7.52 14.40 -12.91
CA CYS A 468 6.58 15.46 -13.20
C CYS A 468 5.20 15.22 -12.57
N THR A 469 4.92 15.82 -11.41
CA THR A 469 3.66 15.65 -10.67
C THR A 469 2.90 16.93 -10.37
N THR A 470 3.54 18.08 -10.42
CA THR A 470 2.95 19.39 -10.11
C THR A 470 3.12 20.39 -11.27
N LEU A 471 2.31 21.46 -11.29
CA LEU A 471 2.42 22.53 -12.30
C LEU A 471 3.80 23.22 -12.27
N GLU A 472 4.38 23.43 -11.08
CA GLU A 472 5.73 24.02 -10.94
C GLU A 472 6.80 23.13 -11.59
N GLU A 473 6.73 21.82 -11.33
CA GLU A 473 7.64 20.83 -11.91
C GLU A 473 7.51 20.74 -13.44
N GLN A 474 6.30 20.90 -13.99
CA GLN A 474 6.06 20.95 -15.43
C GLN A 474 6.75 22.16 -16.07
N THR A 475 6.61 23.34 -15.47
CA THR A 475 7.24 24.57 -15.94
C THR A 475 8.77 24.47 -15.88
N LEU A 476 9.34 24.00 -14.77
CA LEU A 476 10.78 23.81 -14.64
C LEU A 476 11.36 22.85 -15.69
N LEU A 477 10.65 21.74 -15.97
CA LEU A 477 11.05 20.81 -17.03
C LEU A 477 10.90 21.43 -18.42
N GLY A 478 9.82 22.16 -18.68
CA GLY A 478 9.61 22.91 -19.92
C GLY A 478 10.75 23.89 -20.20
N ASP A 479 11.07 24.74 -19.22
CA ASP A 479 12.11 25.77 -19.30
C ASP A 479 13.52 25.19 -19.44
N SER A 480 13.74 23.95 -18.98
CA SER A 480 15.01 23.25 -19.18
C SER A 480 15.29 22.89 -20.65
N GLY A 481 14.28 23.01 -21.52
CA GLY A 481 14.36 22.69 -22.94
C GLY A 481 14.07 21.23 -23.27
N ILE A 482 13.37 20.49 -22.41
CA ILE A 482 13.11 19.04 -22.58
C ILE A 482 12.19 18.72 -23.76
N ILE A 483 11.37 19.68 -24.21
CA ILE A 483 10.31 19.45 -25.20
C ILE A 483 10.87 19.01 -26.57
N PRO A 484 11.85 19.68 -27.20
CA PRO A 484 12.34 19.27 -28.53
C PRO A 484 12.93 17.86 -28.59
N PRO A 485 13.74 17.38 -27.62
CA PRO A 485 14.13 15.96 -27.56
C PRO A 485 12.96 14.98 -27.47
N LEU A 486 11.93 15.30 -26.67
CA LEU A 486 10.73 14.46 -26.57
C LEU A 486 9.95 14.39 -27.88
N VAL A 487 9.85 15.52 -28.60
CA VAL A 487 9.26 15.57 -29.95
C VAL A 487 10.10 14.74 -30.93
N ALA A 488 11.43 14.81 -30.87
CA ALA A 488 12.30 13.98 -31.70
C ALA A 488 12.11 12.47 -31.43
N LEU A 489 11.98 12.06 -30.16
CA LEU A 489 11.67 10.68 -29.80
C LEU A 489 10.29 10.24 -30.33
N LEU A 490 9.31 11.14 -30.27
CA LEU A 490 7.97 10.86 -30.79
C LEU A 490 7.97 10.60 -32.30
N HIS A 491 8.81 11.31 -33.06
CA HIS A 491 8.96 11.11 -34.51
C HIS A 491 9.96 10.01 -34.89
N SER A 492 10.59 9.34 -33.92
CA SER A 492 11.69 8.39 -34.18
C SER A 492 11.27 7.08 -34.84
N GLY A 493 9.99 6.71 -34.76
CA GLY A 493 9.48 5.41 -35.24
C GLY A 493 9.78 4.21 -34.34
N TYR A 494 10.51 4.40 -33.23
CA TYR A 494 10.78 3.33 -32.26
C TYR A 494 9.66 3.26 -31.22
N ALA A 495 8.81 2.24 -31.32
CA ALA A 495 7.57 2.11 -30.53
C ALA A 495 7.76 2.36 -29.02
N LYS A 496 8.79 1.79 -28.37
CA LYS A 496 9.01 1.98 -26.93
C LYS A 496 9.42 3.41 -26.57
N ALA A 497 10.25 4.04 -27.40
CA ALA A 497 10.67 5.43 -27.18
C ALA A 497 9.50 6.39 -27.43
N GLN A 498 8.69 6.13 -28.45
CA GLN A 498 7.45 6.86 -28.71
C GLN A 498 6.45 6.73 -27.55
N GLU A 499 6.32 5.53 -26.97
CA GLU A 499 5.44 5.29 -25.82
C GLU A 499 5.92 6.07 -24.59
N ALA A 500 7.23 6.05 -24.31
CA ALA A 500 7.82 6.83 -23.23
C ALA A 500 7.63 8.34 -23.44
N ALA A 501 7.81 8.84 -24.68
CA ALA A 501 7.58 10.24 -25.02
C ALA A 501 6.11 10.64 -24.79
N MET A 502 5.15 9.78 -25.18
CA MET A 502 3.73 9.98 -24.90
C MET A 502 3.41 10.05 -23.40
N ASP A 503 4.02 9.17 -22.59
CA ASP A 503 3.86 9.17 -21.13
C ASP A 503 4.44 10.45 -20.49
N ALA A 504 5.58 10.93 -21.00
CA ALA A 504 6.19 12.19 -20.59
C ALA A 504 5.31 13.40 -20.94
N PHE A 505 4.81 13.49 -22.18
CA PHE A 505 3.87 14.55 -22.57
C PHE A 505 2.56 14.47 -21.78
N SER A 506 2.04 13.28 -21.50
CA SER A 506 0.86 13.11 -20.64
C SER A 506 1.07 13.73 -19.26
N SER A 507 2.28 13.66 -18.71
CA SER A 507 2.60 14.25 -17.40
C SER A 507 2.88 15.75 -17.48
N LEU A 508 3.57 16.20 -18.54
CA LEU A 508 3.93 17.60 -18.78
C LEU A 508 2.73 18.49 -19.14
N CYS A 509 1.81 17.98 -19.95
CA CYS A 509 0.69 18.75 -20.51
C CYS A 509 -0.56 18.77 -19.61
N ARG A 510 -0.56 18.01 -18.50
CA ARG A 510 -1.74 17.84 -17.64
C ARG A 510 -2.14 19.18 -17.01
N GLU A 511 -3.31 19.69 -17.42
CA GLU A 511 -3.89 20.96 -16.95
C GLU A 511 -2.95 22.16 -17.12
N ASN A 512 -2.05 22.11 -18.12
CA ASN A 512 -1.07 23.16 -18.37
C ASN A 512 -1.10 23.60 -19.84
N ILE A 513 -1.76 24.73 -20.07
CA ILE A 513 -2.01 25.28 -21.41
C ILE A 513 -0.73 25.70 -22.12
N ASP A 514 0.25 26.26 -21.40
CA ASP A 514 1.48 26.80 -21.97
C ASP A 514 2.41 25.67 -22.44
N ILE A 515 2.62 24.66 -21.59
CA ILE A 515 3.41 23.49 -21.94
C ILE A 515 2.74 22.68 -23.05
N SER A 516 1.42 22.58 -23.04
CA SER A 516 0.65 21.92 -24.11
C SER A 516 0.83 22.62 -25.46
N ARG A 517 0.68 23.96 -25.50
CA ARG A 517 0.92 24.77 -26.71
C ARG A 517 2.37 24.68 -27.18
N ALA A 518 3.33 24.76 -26.26
CA ALA A 518 4.75 24.62 -26.57
C ALA A 518 5.05 23.24 -27.18
N SER A 519 4.47 22.17 -26.62
CA SER A 519 4.65 20.79 -27.10
C SER A 519 4.10 20.59 -28.51
N LEU A 520 2.94 21.16 -28.84
CA LEU A 520 2.35 21.05 -30.18
C LEU A 520 3.08 21.89 -31.24
N ASN A 521 3.67 23.02 -30.83
CA ASN A 521 4.37 23.95 -31.74
C ASN A 521 5.87 23.64 -31.88
N ALA A 522 6.42 22.83 -30.98
CA ALA A 522 7.83 22.48 -30.99
C ALA A 522 8.20 21.70 -32.25
N ARG A 523 9.40 21.97 -32.77
CA ARG A 523 9.98 21.22 -33.87
C ARG A 523 11.01 20.24 -33.32
N ALA A 524 11.06 19.04 -33.88
CA ALA A 524 12.11 18.07 -33.56
C ALA A 524 13.50 18.67 -33.82
N TYR A 525 14.46 18.32 -32.97
CA TYR A 525 15.88 18.57 -33.23
C TYR A 525 16.68 17.27 -33.07
N PRO A 526 17.27 16.73 -34.16
CA PRO A 526 17.29 17.28 -35.52
C PRO A 526 15.90 17.27 -36.21
N PRO A 527 15.67 18.11 -37.24
CA PRO A 527 14.36 18.24 -37.90
C PRO A 527 13.89 16.91 -38.47
N ALA A 528 12.61 16.57 -38.24
CA ALA A 528 12.01 15.37 -38.82
C ALA A 528 12.03 15.44 -40.37
N PRO A 529 12.19 14.31 -41.09
CA PRO A 529 12.43 14.29 -42.53
C PRO A 529 11.39 15.00 -43.41
N PHE A 530 10.21 15.36 -42.88
CA PHE A 530 9.10 15.95 -43.64
C PHE A 530 8.34 17.08 -42.93
N GLY A 531 8.89 17.71 -41.89
CA GLY A 531 8.18 18.78 -41.17
C GLY A 531 6.85 18.33 -40.54
N GLN A 532 6.79 17.05 -40.14
CA GLN A 532 5.61 16.41 -39.57
C GLN A 532 5.17 17.15 -38.30
N MET A 533 3.87 17.44 -38.19
CA MET A 533 3.31 18.09 -37.02
C MET A 533 3.18 17.09 -35.87
N THR A 534 3.54 17.52 -34.66
CA THR A 534 3.47 16.71 -33.43
C THR A 534 2.07 16.16 -33.21
N LEU A 535 1.04 16.99 -33.40
CA LEU A 535 -0.37 16.57 -33.29
C LEU A 535 -0.73 15.42 -34.24
N THR A 536 -0.28 15.49 -35.49
CA THR A 536 -0.55 14.44 -36.49
C THR A 536 0.06 13.11 -36.06
N THR A 537 1.32 13.12 -35.61
CA THR A 537 1.97 11.90 -35.10
C THR A 537 1.27 11.37 -33.84
N MET A 538 0.81 12.25 -32.95
CA MET A 538 0.04 11.83 -31.78
C MET A 538 -1.26 11.12 -32.17
N LEU A 539 -2.00 11.68 -33.12
CA LEU A 539 -3.25 11.09 -33.64
C LEU A 539 -3.02 9.77 -34.38
N ASP A 540 -1.91 9.63 -35.12
CA ASP A 540 -1.54 8.37 -35.78
C ASP A 540 -1.27 7.27 -34.74
N LEU A 541 -0.59 7.61 -33.63
CA LEU A 541 -0.27 6.67 -32.56
C LEU A 541 -1.50 6.23 -31.74
N VAL A 542 -2.57 7.04 -31.70
CA VAL A 542 -3.88 6.60 -31.16
C VAL A 542 -4.44 5.42 -31.97
N ARG A 543 -4.05 5.26 -33.23
CA ARG A 543 -4.49 4.17 -34.12
C ARG A 543 -3.46 3.04 -34.23
N ASP A 544 -2.42 3.05 -33.39
CA ASP A 544 -1.37 2.03 -33.41
C ASP A 544 -1.92 0.61 -33.17
N LYS A 545 -1.16 -0.41 -33.59
CA LYS A 545 -1.55 -1.81 -33.37
C LYS A 545 -1.45 -2.22 -31.89
N GLY A 546 -0.48 -1.67 -31.15
CA GLY A 546 -0.21 -1.97 -29.74
C GLY A 546 -1.14 -1.25 -28.78
N GLN A 547 -1.66 -1.99 -27.80
CA GLN A 547 -2.65 -1.47 -26.84
C GLN A 547 -2.07 -0.39 -25.92
N ASN A 548 -0.84 -0.57 -25.45
CA ASN A 548 -0.16 0.37 -24.56
C ASN A 548 0.14 1.71 -25.26
N MET A 549 0.55 1.67 -26.53
CA MET A 549 0.76 2.88 -27.33
C MET A 549 -0.55 3.65 -27.50
N ARG A 550 -1.63 2.97 -27.91
CA ARG A 550 -2.95 3.60 -28.04
C ARG A 550 -3.41 4.25 -26.74
N LEU A 551 -3.19 3.57 -25.62
CA LEU A 551 -3.53 4.08 -24.29
C LEU A 551 -2.70 5.31 -23.90
N ALA A 552 -1.38 5.27 -24.12
CA ALA A 552 -0.48 6.39 -23.84
C ALA A 552 -0.82 7.61 -24.70
N ALA A 553 -1.05 7.40 -26.01
CA ALA A 553 -1.45 8.46 -26.93
C ALA A 553 -2.83 9.07 -26.57
N ALA A 554 -3.80 8.23 -26.22
CA ALA A 554 -5.12 8.70 -25.77
C ALA A 554 -5.05 9.47 -24.45
N THR A 555 -4.20 9.05 -23.51
CA THR A 555 -3.94 9.78 -22.25
C THR A 555 -3.37 11.17 -22.56
N CYS A 556 -2.34 11.23 -23.41
CA CYS A 556 -1.67 12.47 -23.78
C CYS A 556 -2.63 13.48 -24.42
N LEU A 557 -3.40 13.04 -25.42
CA LEU A 557 -4.35 13.91 -26.11
C LEU A 557 -5.54 14.32 -25.24
N THR A 558 -5.98 13.47 -24.31
CA THR A 558 -6.99 13.83 -23.31
C THR A 558 -6.48 14.95 -22.41
N ASN A 559 -5.23 14.87 -21.94
CA ASN A 559 -4.64 15.90 -21.10
C ASN A 559 -4.42 17.22 -21.84
N ILE A 560 -3.97 17.17 -23.10
CA ILE A 560 -3.84 18.37 -23.95
C ILE A 560 -5.21 19.01 -24.22
N TYR A 561 -6.24 18.19 -24.46
CA TYR A 561 -7.60 18.68 -24.65
C TYR A 561 -8.15 19.35 -23.38
N ARG A 562 -7.97 18.73 -22.21
CA ARG A 562 -8.35 19.30 -20.90
C ARG A 562 -7.56 20.56 -20.51
N ALA A 563 -6.44 20.84 -21.17
CA ALA A 563 -5.68 22.08 -20.97
C ALA A 563 -6.21 23.25 -21.81
N ASP A 564 -7.38 23.11 -22.46
CA ASP A 564 -8.05 24.14 -23.26
C ASP A 564 -7.20 24.68 -24.43
N VAL A 565 -6.37 23.82 -25.02
CA VAL A 565 -5.55 24.17 -26.18
C VAL A 565 -6.38 24.19 -27.46
N PHE A 566 -7.40 23.34 -27.55
CA PHE A 566 -8.30 23.21 -28.70
C PHE A 566 -9.67 23.82 -28.40
N PRO A 567 -10.39 24.34 -29.41
CA PRO A 567 -11.79 24.74 -29.22
C PRO A 567 -12.67 23.50 -28.95
N GLU A 568 -13.64 23.63 -28.05
CA GLU A 568 -14.62 22.58 -27.76
C GLU A 568 -15.83 22.63 -28.72
N PRO A 569 -16.26 21.50 -29.33
CA PRO A 569 -15.61 20.19 -29.35
C PRO A 569 -14.53 20.09 -30.44
N PHE A 570 -13.38 19.48 -30.12
CA PHE A 570 -12.34 19.22 -31.10
C PHE A 570 -12.63 17.91 -31.85
N SER A 571 -12.83 17.97 -33.17
CA SER A 571 -13.35 16.85 -33.96
C SER A 571 -12.50 15.58 -33.86
N ASP A 572 -11.17 15.71 -33.78
CA ASP A 572 -10.29 14.54 -33.71
C ASP A 572 -10.40 13.79 -32.37
N ILE A 573 -10.72 14.50 -31.27
CA ILE A 573 -10.99 13.87 -29.97
C ILE A 573 -12.24 12.99 -30.07
N VAL A 574 -13.30 13.53 -30.65
CA VAL A 574 -14.59 12.83 -30.81
C VAL A 574 -14.49 11.67 -31.81
N LEU A 575 -13.80 11.87 -32.93
CA LEU A 575 -13.77 10.90 -34.04
C LEU A 575 -12.63 9.87 -33.93
N VAL A 576 -11.60 10.14 -33.12
CA VAL A 576 -10.40 9.27 -33.04
C VAL A 576 -10.13 8.80 -31.62
N VAL A 577 -9.98 9.71 -30.66
CA VAL A 577 -9.57 9.35 -29.29
C VAL A 577 -10.67 8.57 -28.56
N LEU A 578 -11.90 9.09 -28.56
CA LEU A 578 -13.03 8.47 -27.88
C LEU A 578 -13.35 7.05 -28.41
N PRO A 579 -13.47 6.80 -29.73
CA PRO A 579 -13.67 5.46 -30.27
C PRO A 579 -12.52 4.49 -29.93
N THR A 580 -11.28 4.98 -29.91
CA THR A 580 -10.14 4.15 -29.50
C THR A 580 -10.21 3.77 -28.02
N LEU A 581 -10.57 4.69 -27.13
CA LEU A 581 -10.77 4.36 -25.71
C LEU A 581 -11.87 3.30 -25.55
N ILE A 582 -12.98 3.43 -26.25
CA ILE A 582 -14.08 2.44 -26.24
C ILE A 582 -13.62 1.07 -26.76
N LYS A 583 -12.76 1.05 -27.78
CA LYS A 583 -12.15 -0.19 -28.27
C LYS A 583 -11.23 -0.81 -27.21
N LEU A 584 -10.38 -0.01 -26.57
CA LEU A 584 -9.46 -0.46 -25.51
C LEU A 584 -10.22 -1.06 -24.31
N LEU A 585 -11.39 -0.52 -23.96
CA LEU A 585 -12.28 -1.09 -22.94
C LEU A 585 -12.71 -2.53 -23.26
N LYS A 586 -12.87 -2.87 -24.54
CA LYS A 586 -13.35 -4.19 -24.99
C LYS A 586 -12.24 -5.24 -25.15
N GLU A 587 -10.98 -4.85 -24.99
CA GLU A 587 -9.83 -5.73 -25.21
C GLU A 587 -9.40 -6.44 -23.92
N ASP A 588 -9.00 -7.71 -24.02
CA ASP A 588 -8.61 -8.56 -22.88
C ASP A 588 -7.19 -8.25 -22.38
N ASN A 589 -7.01 -7.06 -21.80
CA ASN A 589 -5.78 -6.67 -21.13
C ASN A 589 -6.10 -5.93 -19.84
N THR A 590 -5.78 -6.55 -18.70
CA THR A 590 -6.13 -6.02 -17.39
C THR A 590 -5.48 -4.65 -17.11
N GLN A 591 -4.25 -4.41 -17.55
CA GLN A 591 -3.59 -3.10 -17.35
C GLN A 591 -4.26 -1.98 -18.15
N VAL A 592 -4.73 -2.32 -19.35
CA VAL A 592 -5.47 -1.40 -20.21
C VAL A 592 -6.88 -1.15 -19.64
N GLN A 593 -7.58 -2.22 -19.24
CA GLN A 593 -8.90 -2.14 -18.62
C GLN A 593 -8.88 -1.40 -17.27
N GLU A 594 -7.74 -1.41 -16.57
CA GLU A 594 -7.55 -0.62 -15.35
C GLU A 594 -7.49 0.88 -15.68
N ARG A 595 -6.73 1.29 -16.70
CA ARG A 595 -6.46 2.72 -16.96
C ARG A 595 -7.45 3.39 -17.91
N ALA A 596 -7.98 2.67 -18.90
CA ALA A 596 -8.85 3.23 -19.94
C ALA A 596 -10.15 3.87 -19.39
N PRO A 597 -10.85 3.30 -18.39
CA PRO A 597 -12.02 3.96 -17.81
C PRO A 597 -11.70 5.31 -17.18
N LEU A 598 -10.55 5.44 -16.51
CA LEU A 598 -10.16 6.69 -15.86
C LEU A 598 -9.89 7.79 -16.89
N ILE A 599 -9.18 7.47 -17.97
CA ILE A 599 -8.94 8.42 -19.08
C ILE A 599 -10.27 8.84 -19.72
N MET A 600 -11.22 7.91 -19.86
CA MET A 600 -12.57 8.23 -20.34
C MET A 600 -13.32 9.14 -19.37
N ALA A 601 -13.18 8.94 -18.06
CA ALA A 601 -13.76 9.83 -17.05
C ALA A 601 -13.21 11.24 -17.20
N ASP A 602 -11.88 11.38 -17.27
CA ASP A 602 -11.21 12.67 -17.44
C ASP A 602 -11.66 13.35 -18.75
N LEU A 603 -11.85 12.60 -19.82
CA LEU A 603 -12.28 13.15 -21.10
C LEU A 603 -13.71 13.76 -21.08
N VAL A 604 -14.61 13.27 -20.22
CA VAL A 604 -16.05 13.59 -20.29
C VAL A 604 -16.62 14.30 -19.07
N LYS A 605 -15.94 14.28 -17.92
CA LYS A 605 -16.49 14.70 -16.62
C LYS A 605 -17.06 16.12 -16.64
N ASP A 606 -16.40 17.03 -17.34
CA ASP A 606 -16.67 18.47 -17.27
C ASP A 606 -17.27 19.03 -18.58
N SER A 607 -17.66 18.16 -19.52
CA SER A 607 -18.15 18.55 -20.84
C SER A 607 -19.45 17.84 -21.20
N GLU A 608 -20.54 18.61 -21.31
CA GLU A 608 -21.82 18.08 -21.78
C GLU A 608 -21.73 17.56 -23.22
N THR A 609 -20.94 18.24 -24.08
CA THR A 609 -20.75 17.84 -25.48
C THR A 609 -20.04 16.50 -25.58
N MET A 610 -19.01 16.27 -24.77
CA MET A 610 -18.28 15.00 -24.71
C MET A 610 -19.09 13.88 -24.07
N GLN A 611 -19.94 14.17 -23.08
CA GLN A 611 -20.90 13.18 -22.54
C GLN A 611 -21.89 12.71 -23.61
N LYS A 612 -22.40 13.64 -24.43
CA LYS A 612 -23.25 13.30 -25.57
C LYS A 612 -22.50 12.43 -26.60
N ALA A 613 -21.27 12.80 -26.94
CA ALA A 613 -20.45 11.99 -27.85
C ALA A 613 -20.17 10.58 -27.30
N ALA A 614 -19.88 10.46 -26.01
CA ALA A 614 -19.67 9.17 -25.34
C ALA A 614 -20.94 8.30 -25.33
N PHE A 615 -22.11 8.91 -25.12
CA PHE A 615 -23.41 8.25 -25.25
C PHE A 615 -23.64 7.72 -26.68
N GLU A 616 -23.45 8.56 -27.70
CA GLU A 616 -23.64 8.20 -29.11
C GLU A 616 -22.66 7.11 -29.59
N ALA A 617 -21.48 7.03 -28.96
CA ALA A 617 -20.44 6.04 -29.29
C ALA A 617 -20.53 4.71 -28.51
N ASP A 618 -21.60 4.49 -27.72
CA ASP A 618 -21.77 3.31 -26.86
C ASP A 618 -20.67 3.12 -25.79
N ALA A 619 -20.18 4.22 -25.20
CA ALA A 619 -19.26 4.16 -24.07
C ALA A 619 -19.91 3.50 -22.84
N ILE A 620 -21.16 3.85 -22.52
CA ILE A 620 -21.88 3.37 -21.32
C ILE A 620 -22.09 1.85 -21.35
N PRO A 621 -22.60 1.23 -22.45
CA PRO A 621 -22.68 -0.23 -22.54
C PRO A 621 -21.31 -0.92 -22.37
N SER A 622 -20.25 -0.32 -22.91
CA SER A 622 -18.89 -0.87 -22.82
C SER A 622 -18.37 -0.87 -21.39
N LEU A 623 -18.53 0.25 -20.67
CA LEU A 623 -18.18 0.37 -19.25
C LEU A 623 -19.04 -0.54 -18.36
N ALA A 624 -20.34 -0.64 -18.64
CA ALA A 624 -21.25 -1.51 -17.91
C ALA A 624 -20.85 -2.99 -18.04
N ASN A 625 -20.45 -3.43 -19.23
CA ASN A 625 -20.00 -4.80 -19.46
C ASN A 625 -18.73 -5.14 -18.66
N ILE A 626 -17.75 -4.22 -18.59
CA ILE A 626 -16.56 -4.40 -17.75
C ILE A 626 -16.95 -4.47 -16.28
N LEU A 627 -17.79 -3.55 -15.80
CA LEU A 627 -18.22 -3.53 -14.41
C LEU A 627 -18.91 -4.85 -14.01
N VAL A 628 -19.78 -5.36 -14.89
CA VAL A 628 -20.48 -6.63 -14.67
C VAL A 628 -19.52 -7.82 -14.72
N SER A 629 -18.54 -7.84 -15.63
CA SER A 629 -17.60 -8.96 -15.73
C SER A 629 -16.74 -9.08 -14.47
N VAL A 630 -16.21 -7.96 -13.95
CA VAL A 630 -15.39 -7.99 -12.73
C VAL A 630 -16.20 -8.19 -11.45
N SER A 631 -17.53 -7.99 -11.49
CA SER A 631 -18.40 -8.13 -10.32
C SER A 631 -18.99 -9.54 -10.15
N LYS A 632 -19.08 -10.36 -11.21
CA LYS A 632 -19.70 -11.71 -11.16
C LYS A 632 -18.84 -12.79 -10.50
N GLU A 633 -17.53 -12.59 -10.37
CA GLU A 633 -16.60 -13.66 -9.96
C GLU A 633 -16.40 -13.76 -8.43
N HIS A 634 -17.20 -13.03 -7.65
CA HIS A 634 -17.02 -12.94 -6.19
C HIS A 634 -17.78 -13.99 -5.37
N ASP A 635 -18.67 -14.80 -5.96
CA ASP A 635 -19.69 -15.50 -5.17
C ASP A 635 -19.53 -17.01 -4.91
N GLU A 636 -18.57 -17.78 -5.48
CA GLU A 636 -18.62 -19.24 -5.22
C GLU A 636 -17.32 -20.04 -4.97
N ASN A 637 -16.07 -19.53 -5.03
CA ASN A 637 -14.93 -20.47 -4.92
C ASN A 637 -13.58 -19.97 -4.33
N ASN A 638 -13.50 -18.76 -3.76
CA ASN A 638 -12.19 -18.21 -3.36
C ASN A 638 -11.79 -18.39 -1.89
N GLU A 639 -12.64 -18.92 -1.02
CA GLU A 639 -12.25 -19.19 0.39
C GLU A 639 -11.32 -20.41 0.56
N ASN A 640 -11.10 -21.23 -0.49
CA ASN A 640 -10.33 -22.48 -0.39
C ASN A 640 -9.06 -22.57 -1.26
N LYS A 641 -8.51 -21.46 -1.77
CA LYS A 641 -7.18 -21.49 -2.44
C LYS A 641 -6.10 -20.87 -1.58
N ILE A 642 -5.72 -21.59 -0.52
CA ILE A 642 -4.44 -21.39 0.16
C ILE A 642 -3.34 -21.86 -0.81
N GLY A 643 -2.54 -20.94 -1.35
CA GLY A 643 -1.21 -21.29 -1.87
C GLY A 643 -0.85 -20.99 -3.34
N VAL A 644 -1.59 -20.17 -4.11
CA VAL A 644 -1.11 -19.74 -5.44
C VAL A 644 -0.50 -18.34 -5.39
N GLN A 645 0.83 -18.24 -5.56
CA GLN A 645 1.53 -16.97 -5.76
C GLN A 645 0.93 -16.22 -6.97
N GLY A 646 0.40 -15.02 -6.73
CA GLY A 646 -0.18 -14.15 -7.78
C GLY A 646 -1.68 -13.83 -7.59
N ALA A 647 -2.41 -14.59 -6.78
CA ALA A 647 -3.84 -14.36 -6.55
C ALA A 647 -4.15 -12.96 -5.97
N GLY A 648 -3.32 -12.48 -5.02
CA GLY A 648 -3.49 -11.13 -4.44
C GLY A 648 -3.33 -10.00 -5.47
N GLY A 649 -2.41 -10.13 -6.44
CA GLY A 649 -2.24 -9.12 -7.49
C GLY A 649 -3.42 -9.08 -8.48
N ILE A 650 -4.02 -10.24 -8.76
CA ILE A 650 -5.21 -10.35 -9.61
C ILE A 650 -6.43 -9.72 -8.93
N VAL A 651 -6.61 -9.98 -7.63
CA VAL A 651 -7.72 -9.38 -6.85
C VAL A 651 -7.59 -7.85 -6.81
N VAL A 652 -6.41 -7.32 -6.50
CA VAL A 652 -6.15 -5.87 -6.47
C VAL A 652 -6.43 -5.21 -7.82
N SER A 653 -6.00 -5.83 -8.93
CA SER A 653 -6.25 -5.27 -10.27
C SER A 653 -7.73 -5.29 -10.64
N LYS A 654 -8.50 -6.32 -10.24
CA LYS A 654 -9.96 -6.35 -10.45
C LYS A 654 -10.69 -5.27 -9.65
N GLU A 655 -10.30 -5.04 -8.39
CA GLU A 655 -10.86 -3.94 -7.60
C GLU A 655 -10.57 -2.58 -8.26
N LYS A 656 -9.38 -2.40 -8.82
CA LYS A 656 -9.03 -1.16 -9.52
C LYS A 656 -9.81 -0.96 -10.82
N VAL A 657 -10.02 -2.02 -11.60
CA VAL A 657 -10.92 -1.99 -12.76
C VAL A 657 -12.35 -1.64 -12.34
N LYS A 658 -12.85 -2.20 -11.24
CA LYS A 658 -14.18 -1.91 -10.69
C LYS A 658 -14.31 -0.44 -10.25
N GLU A 659 -13.33 0.06 -9.50
CA GLU A 659 -13.24 1.47 -9.09
C GLU A 659 -13.28 2.42 -10.30
N ASN A 660 -12.35 2.25 -11.24
CA ASN A 660 -12.20 3.16 -12.37
C ASN A 660 -13.41 3.09 -13.33
N SER A 661 -14.04 1.92 -13.48
CA SER A 661 -15.28 1.78 -14.26
C SER A 661 -16.45 2.55 -13.62
N LEU A 662 -16.56 2.53 -12.29
CA LEU A 662 -17.58 3.29 -11.57
C LEU A 662 -17.34 4.81 -11.67
N ILE A 663 -16.09 5.26 -11.59
CA ILE A 663 -15.71 6.66 -11.80
C ILE A 663 -16.09 7.12 -13.21
N ALA A 664 -15.78 6.31 -14.23
CA ALA A 664 -16.13 6.62 -15.62
C ALA A 664 -17.65 6.70 -15.84
N LEU A 665 -18.41 5.75 -15.28
CA LEU A 665 -19.87 5.78 -15.33
C LEU A 665 -20.45 7.00 -14.61
N ALA A 666 -19.89 7.37 -13.46
CA ALA A 666 -20.29 8.57 -12.73
C ALA A 666 -20.06 9.85 -13.56
N ALA A 667 -18.93 9.93 -14.26
CA ALA A 667 -18.57 11.06 -15.13
C ALA A 667 -19.50 11.14 -16.36
N VAL A 668 -19.70 10.04 -17.09
CA VAL A 668 -20.56 10.03 -18.29
C VAL A 668 -22.03 10.34 -17.96
N CYS A 669 -22.48 9.99 -16.75
CA CYS A 669 -23.87 10.19 -16.30
C CYS A 669 -24.13 11.52 -15.58
N LEU A 670 -23.13 12.40 -15.44
CA LEU A 670 -23.20 13.55 -14.54
C LEU A 670 -24.22 14.61 -14.99
N LEU A 671 -24.21 14.99 -16.26
CA LEU A 671 -25.00 16.12 -16.76
C LEU A 671 -26.26 15.66 -17.54
N ARG A 672 -26.17 14.59 -18.33
CA ARG A 672 -27.20 14.16 -19.29
C ARG A 672 -28.19 13.10 -18.77
N GLU A 673 -29.48 13.29 -19.06
CA GLU A 673 -30.55 12.35 -18.67
C GLU A 673 -30.55 11.06 -19.51
N GLU A 674 -30.19 11.16 -20.78
CA GLU A 674 -30.12 10.02 -21.69
C GLU A 674 -29.01 9.05 -21.26
N CYS A 675 -27.86 9.59 -20.83
CA CYS A 675 -26.76 8.80 -20.27
C CYS A 675 -27.19 8.01 -19.03
N ARG A 676 -27.85 8.68 -18.07
CA ARG A 676 -28.38 8.02 -16.86
C ARG A 676 -29.35 6.90 -17.23
N THR A 677 -30.25 7.16 -18.17
CA THR A 677 -31.23 6.17 -18.63
C THR A 677 -30.57 4.95 -19.30
N GLN A 678 -29.55 5.16 -20.15
CA GLN A 678 -28.81 4.06 -20.76
C GLN A 678 -28.05 3.24 -19.71
N ALA A 679 -27.42 3.90 -18.73
CA ALA A 679 -26.71 3.22 -17.65
C ALA A 679 -27.65 2.31 -16.84
N ILE A 680 -28.85 2.79 -16.50
CA ILE A 680 -29.90 2.01 -15.85
C ILE A 680 -30.32 0.82 -16.72
N ASN A 681 -30.56 1.03 -18.01
CA ASN A 681 -30.93 -0.03 -18.95
C ASN A 681 -29.82 -1.08 -19.12
N CYS A 682 -28.55 -0.69 -18.96
CA CYS A 682 -27.40 -1.58 -18.93
C CYS A 682 -27.23 -2.34 -17.60
N LYS A 683 -28.16 -2.21 -16.65
CA LYS A 683 -28.21 -2.95 -15.39
C LYS A 683 -26.97 -2.77 -14.49
N ILE A 684 -26.44 -1.54 -14.41
CA ILE A 684 -25.27 -1.26 -13.55
C ILE A 684 -25.61 -1.18 -12.05
N LEU A 685 -26.88 -0.98 -11.69
CA LEU A 685 -27.30 -0.75 -10.30
C LEU A 685 -26.95 -1.90 -9.35
N PRO A 686 -27.21 -3.19 -9.64
CA PRO A 686 -26.84 -4.28 -8.74
C PRO A 686 -25.33 -4.31 -8.45
N CYS A 687 -24.50 -4.07 -9.47
CA CYS A 687 -23.05 -4.02 -9.30
C CYS A 687 -22.60 -2.80 -8.49
N THR A 688 -23.25 -1.65 -8.69
CA THR A 688 -23.00 -0.41 -7.95
C THR A 688 -23.38 -0.55 -6.47
N VAL A 689 -24.54 -1.16 -6.18
CA VAL A 689 -25.00 -1.42 -4.80
C VAL A 689 -24.08 -2.40 -4.09
N SER A 690 -23.68 -3.48 -4.76
CA SER A 690 -22.66 -4.41 -4.22
C SER A 690 -21.35 -3.68 -3.92
N ALA A 691 -20.92 -2.75 -4.80
CA ALA A 691 -19.69 -1.97 -4.62
C ALA A 691 -19.71 -1.05 -3.39
N LEU A 692 -20.88 -0.57 -2.96
CA LEU A 692 -21.01 0.22 -1.71
C LEU A 692 -20.57 -0.58 -0.48
N SER A 693 -20.64 -1.91 -0.51
CA SER A 693 -20.22 -2.79 0.60
C SER A 693 -18.81 -3.37 0.42
N SER A 694 -18.01 -2.84 -0.51
CA SER A 694 -16.65 -3.34 -0.76
C SER A 694 -15.72 -3.15 0.44
N THR A 695 -14.80 -4.08 0.66
CA THR A 695 -13.71 -3.93 1.62
C THR A 695 -12.73 -2.81 1.24
N ASN A 696 -12.68 -2.41 -0.03
CA ASN A 696 -11.79 -1.38 -0.52
C ASN A 696 -12.46 0.01 -0.50
N PRO A 697 -11.93 0.99 0.27
CA PRO A 697 -12.54 2.32 0.41
C PRO A 697 -12.63 3.09 -0.91
N ALA A 698 -11.70 2.89 -1.85
CA ALA A 698 -11.71 3.56 -3.14
C ALA A 698 -12.89 3.10 -4.00
N VAL A 699 -13.21 1.80 -3.96
CA VAL A 699 -14.39 1.22 -4.63
C VAL A 699 -15.68 1.76 -4.02
N ARG A 700 -15.75 1.88 -2.68
CA ARG A 700 -16.91 2.46 -1.98
C ARG A 700 -17.13 3.93 -2.37
N LEU A 701 -16.05 4.72 -2.44
CA LEU A 701 -16.08 6.11 -2.87
C LEU A 701 -16.61 6.24 -4.31
N ALA A 702 -16.06 5.47 -5.25
CA ALA A 702 -16.48 5.47 -6.65
C ALA A 702 -17.95 5.05 -6.81
N ALA A 703 -18.40 4.06 -6.03
CA ALA A 703 -19.80 3.63 -6.00
C ALA A 703 -20.72 4.75 -5.50
N CYS A 704 -20.34 5.45 -4.42
CA CYS A 704 -21.09 6.62 -3.93
C CYS A 704 -21.21 7.70 -5.01
N GLN A 705 -20.12 8.05 -5.68
CA GLN A 705 -20.11 9.04 -6.77
C GLN A 705 -21.01 8.61 -7.94
N CYS A 706 -20.99 7.33 -8.32
CA CYS A 706 -21.87 6.80 -9.35
C CYS A 706 -23.35 6.93 -8.95
N VAL A 707 -23.72 6.58 -7.71
CA VAL A 707 -25.09 6.77 -7.20
C VAL A 707 -25.46 8.26 -7.16
N LYS A 708 -24.53 9.15 -6.78
CA LYS A 708 -24.76 10.60 -6.78
C LYS A 708 -25.07 11.11 -8.19
N SER A 709 -24.35 10.67 -9.22
CA SER A 709 -24.65 11.04 -10.62
C SER A 709 -26.00 10.49 -11.09
N LEU A 710 -26.29 9.21 -10.81
CA LEU A 710 -27.56 8.58 -11.22
C LEU A 710 -28.78 9.21 -10.53
N SER A 711 -28.64 9.61 -9.27
CA SER A 711 -29.70 10.23 -8.45
C SER A 711 -30.08 11.65 -8.87
N ARG A 712 -29.37 12.26 -9.84
CA ARG A 712 -29.81 13.53 -10.45
C ARG A 712 -31.07 13.39 -11.32
N SER A 713 -31.46 12.15 -11.67
CA SER A 713 -32.71 11.89 -12.40
C SER A 713 -33.91 11.70 -11.47
N VAL A 714 -34.88 12.60 -11.57
CA VAL A 714 -36.18 12.49 -10.87
C VAL A 714 -36.91 11.19 -11.22
N ARG A 715 -36.82 10.74 -12.48
CA ARG A 715 -37.47 9.51 -12.94
C ARG A 715 -36.87 8.29 -12.26
N HIS A 716 -35.53 8.18 -12.25
CA HIS A 716 -34.84 7.01 -11.72
C HIS A 716 -34.84 6.96 -10.20
N LEU A 717 -34.92 8.11 -9.52
CA LEU A 717 -35.15 8.18 -8.07
C LEU A 717 -36.44 7.46 -7.64
N ARG A 718 -37.52 7.59 -8.43
CA ARG A 718 -38.86 7.09 -8.09
C ARG A 718 -39.08 5.60 -8.41
N THR A 719 -38.23 5.01 -9.23
CA THR A 719 -38.38 3.61 -9.67
C THR A 719 -37.10 2.83 -9.39
N HIS A 720 -36.07 3.04 -10.19
CA HIS A 720 -34.93 2.15 -10.24
C HIS A 720 -34.02 2.23 -9.01
N LEU A 721 -33.78 3.42 -8.46
CA LEU A 721 -32.91 3.59 -7.29
C LEU A 721 -33.57 3.09 -6.00
N VAL A 722 -34.88 3.34 -5.84
CA VAL A 722 -35.64 2.80 -4.71
C VAL A 722 -35.75 1.27 -4.81
N ASP A 723 -36.04 0.72 -5.99
CA ASP A 723 -36.12 -0.73 -6.23
C ASP A 723 -34.77 -1.42 -5.98
N ALA A 724 -33.66 -0.75 -6.28
CA ALA A 724 -32.32 -1.27 -6.05
C ALA A 724 -31.88 -1.23 -4.57
N GLY A 725 -32.65 -0.59 -3.68
CA GLY A 725 -32.36 -0.55 -2.24
C GLY A 725 -31.08 0.22 -1.88
N VAL A 726 -30.74 1.28 -2.61
CA VAL A 726 -29.47 2.02 -2.43
C VAL A 726 -29.32 2.69 -1.05
N THR A 727 -30.44 3.00 -0.38
CA THR A 727 -30.48 3.75 0.88
C THR A 727 -29.76 3.05 2.03
N GLY A 728 -30.04 1.76 2.26
CA GLY A 728 -29.46 1.03 3.39
C GLY A 728 -27.93 0.98 3.36
N PRO A 729 -27.30 0.57 2.24
CA PRO A 729 -25.85 0.61 2.09
C PRO A 729 -25.27 2.02 2.26
N LEU A 730 -25.91 3.06 1.71
CA LEU A 730 -25.44 4.45 1.87
C LEU A 730 -25.49 4.94 3.32
N LEU A 731 -26.55 4.60 4.06
CA LEU A 731 -26.66 4.94 5.49
C LEU A 731 -25.56 4.27 6.30
N LYS A 732 -25.24 3.00 6.00
CA LYS A 732 -24.12 2.28 6.64
C LYS A 732 -22.78 2.97 6.40
N LEU A 733 -22.58 3.58 5.23
CA LEU A 733 -21.36 4.31 4.89
C LEU A 733 -21.23 5.68 5.57
N LEU A 734 -22.26 6.16 6.28
CA LEU A 734 -22.11 7.31 7.15
C LEU A 734 -21.17 6.99 8.33
N ASP A 735 -21.08 5.74 8.76
CA ASP A 735 -20.15 5.29 9.80
C ASP A 735 -18.85 4.70 9.23
N ASP A 736 -18.50 5.00 7.97
CA ASP A 736 -17.26 4.52 7.34
C ASP A 736 -16.00 5.05 8.03
N GLU A 737 -14.90 4.29 7.99
CA GLU A 737 -13.60 4.70 8.54
C GLU A 737 -12.99 5.92 7.80
N SER A 738 -13.36 6.12 6.53
CA SER A 738 -12.84 7.19 5.69
C SER A 738 -13.80 8.39 5.64
N PRO A 739 -13.39 9.58 6.11
CA PRO A 739 -14.21 10.80 6.03
C PRO A 739 -14.59 11.19 4.59
N VAL A 740 -13.75 10.82 3.61
CA VAL A 740 -14.02 11.06 2.18
C VAL A 740 -15.18 10.18 1.69
N VAL A 741 -15.24 8.93 2.15
CA VAL A 741 -16.36 8.02 1.85
C VAL A 741 -17.64 8.50 2.55
N GLN A 742 -17.54 8.91 3.82
CA GLN A 742 -18.67 9.53 4.55
C GLN A 742 -19.23 10.74 3.80
N ALA A 743 -18.36 11.65 3.34
CA ALA A 743 -18.76 12.83 2.57
C ALA A 743 -19.46 12.46 1.26
N ALA A 744 -18.95 11.47 0.53
CA ALA A 744 -19.55 11.01 -0.71
C ALA A 744 -20.91 10.33 -0.48
N ALA A 745 -21.03 9.48 0.54
CA ALA A 745 -22.28 8.82 0.92
C ALA A 745 -23.34 9.85 1.35
N CYS A 746 -22.97 10.83 2.18
CA CYS A 746 -23.84 11.94 2.57
C CYS A 746 -24.26 12.76 1.35
N GLY A 747 -23.34 13.05 0.43
CA GLY A 747 -23.64 13.75 -0.82
C GLY A 747 -24.59 12.98 -1.76
N SER A 748 -24.55 11.65 -1.75
CA SER A 748 -25.52 10.82 -2.47
C SER A 748 -26.89 10.83 -1.80
N LEU A 749 -26.94 10.68 -0.48
CA LEU A 749 -28.18 10.74 0.30
C LEU A 749 -28.88 12.10 0.16
N CYS A 750 -28.12 13.20 0.04
CA CYS A 750 -28.64 14.54 -0.22
C CYS A 750 -29.55 14.59 -1.46
N ASN A 751 -29.22 13.85 -2.52
CA ASN A 751 -30.07 13.72 -3.71
C ASN A 751 -31.27 12.77 -3.50
N LEU A 752 -31.17 11.82 -2.57
CA LEU A 752 -32.22 10.83 -2.29
C LEU A 752 -33.33 11.37 -1.37
N ILE A 753 -33.09 12.48 -0.68
CA ILE A 753 -34.04 13.08 0.29
C ILE A 753 -34.76 14.32 -0.25
N LEU A 754 -34.70 14.55 -1.56
CA LEU A 754 -35.49 15.59 -2.22
C LEU A 754 -36.99 15.33 -2.01
N ASP A 755 -37.80 16.39 -1.97
CA ASP A 755 -39.22 16.35 -1.58
C ASP A 755 -40.08 15.36 -2.39
N PHE A 756 -39.72 15.15 -3.65
CA PHE A 756 -40.41 14.23 -4.55
C PHE A 756 -39.90 12.78 -4.53
N SER A 757 -38.90 12.48 -3.70
CA SER A 757 -38.26 11.16 -3.61
C SER A 757 -38.99 10.27 -2.58
N PRO A 758 -39.36 9.03 -2.96
CA PRO A 758 -40.01 8.10 -2.03
C PRO A 758 -39.07 7.65 -0.90
N MET A 759 -37.76 7.82 -1.07
CA MET A 759 -36.74 7.41 -0.09
C MET A 759 -36.56 8.41 1.06
N LYS A 760 -37.09 9.64 0.96
CA LYS A 760 -36.95 10.69 2.00
C LYS A 760 -37.36 10.18 3.38
N LYS A 761 -38.53 9.51 3.46
CA LYS A 761 -39.05 8.94 4.70
C LYS A 761 -38.15 7.85 5.27
N THR A 762 -37.73 6.89 4.44
CA THR A 762 -36.84 5.79 4.84
C THR A 762 -35.50 6.31 5.39
N VAL A 763 -34.90 7.32 4.74
CA VAL A 763 -33.65 7.93 5.23
C VAL A 763 -33.82 8.55 6.62
N ILE A 764 -34.95 9.19 6.90
CA ILE A 764 -35.24 9.78 8.21
C ILE A 764 -35.43 8.68 9.27
N GLU A 765 -36.27 7.67 8.97
CA GLU A 765 -36.62 6.59 9.90
C GLU A 765 -35.39 5.72 10.27
N ASP A 766 -34.48 5.51 9.31
CA ASP A 766 -33.28 4.69 9.49
C ASP A 766 -32.07 5.49 10.05
N GLY A 767 -32.32 6.64 10.70
CA GLY A 767 -31.29 7.38 11.46
C GLY A 767 -30.46 8.37 10.64
N GLY A 768 -30.83 8.69 9.40
CA GLY A 768 -30.13 9.68 8.57
C GLY A 768 -30.10 11.07 9.18
N LEU A 769 -31.19 11.52 9.82
CA LEU A 769 -31.26 12.85 10.47
C LEU A 769 -30.18 13.03 11.55
N ALA A 770 -30.05 12.06 12.45
CA ALA A 770 -29.07 12.13 13.54
C ALA A 770 -27.63 12.21 13.00
N ASN A 771 -27.35 11.46 11.93
CA ASN A 771 -26.05 11.51 11.26
C ASN A 771 -25.80 12.86 10.56
N PHE A 772 -26.79 13.45 9.88
CA PHE A 772 -26.64 14.77 9.27
C PHE A 772 -26.33 15.83 10.32
N VAL A 773 -27.06 15.85 11.45
CA VAL A 773 -26.78 16.78 12.56
C VAL A 773 -25.40 16.53 13.19
N LYS A 774 -24.98 15.28 13.34
CA LYS A 774 -23.63 14.95 13.79
C LYS A 774 -22.57 15.53 12.83
N PHE A 775 -22.77 15.41 11.53
CA PHE A 775 -21.81 15.86 10.52
C PHE A 775 -21.75 17.37 10.31
N THR A 776 -22.78 18.13 10.71
CA THR A 776 -22.66 19.60 10.71
C THR A 776 -21.56 20.08 11.65
N HIS A 777 -21.08 19.26 12.58
CA HIS A 777 -19.98 19.54 13.50
C HIS A 777 -18.61 19.00 13.03
N SER A 778 -18.53 18.42 11.83
CA SER A 778 -17.30 17.82 11.32
C SER A 778 -16.25 18.88 10.96
N GLU A 779 -14.96 18.58 11.20
CA GLU A 779 -13.84 19.38 10.69
C GLU A 779 -13.65 19.22 9.16
N ASN A 780 -14.22 18.17 8.56
CA ASN A 780 -14.20 17.98 7.11
C ASN A 780 -15.25 18.88 6.44
N THR A 781 -14.79 19.93 5.75
CA THR A 781 -15.67 20.93 5.11
C THR A 781 -16.68 20.32 4.13
N ALA A 782 -16.27 19.35 3.31
CA ALA A 782 -17.17 18.71 2.34
C ALA A 782 -18.27 17.89 3.01
N LEU A 783 -17.93 17.16 4.08
CA LEU A 783 -18.90 16.42 4.88
C LEU A 783 -19.85 17.37 5.61
N LYS A 784 -19.32 18.42 6.24
CA LYS A 784 -20.11 19.47 6.89
C LYS A 784 -21.10 20.12 5.92
N LEU A 785 -20.62 20.56 4.75
CA LEU A 785 -21.45 21.19 3.73
C LEU A 785 -22.54 20.25 3.21
N ASN A 786 -22.21 19.00 2.89
CA ASN A 786 -23.19 18.01 2.44
C ASN A 786 -24.25 17.72 3.53
N ALA A 787 -23.87 17.76 4.81
CA ALA A 787 -24.80 17.53 5.91
C ALA A 787 -25.79 18.68 6.07
N ILE A 788 -25.33 19.93 6.01
CA ILE A 788 -26.18 21.12 6.05
C ILE A 788 -27.12 21.14 4.85
N TRP A 789 -26.61 20.81 3.65
CA TRP A 789 -27.45 20.67 2.46
C TRP A 789 -28.49 19.55 2.60
N SER A 790 -28.12 18.42 3.20
CA SER A 790 -29.08 17.36 3.48
C SER A 790 -30.21 17.84 4.40
N LEU A 791 -29.88 18.56 5.48
CA LEU A 791 -30.88 19.17 6.36
C LEU A 791 -31.76 20.19 5.60
N LYS A 792 -31.18 20.98 4.68
CA LYS A 792 -31.94 21.91 3.83
C LYS A 792 -33.00 21.18 3.01
N ASN A 793 -32.61 20.09 2.36
CA ASN A 793 -33.53 19.30 1.54
C ASN A 793 -34.60 18.59 2.38
N LEU A 794 -34.28 18.20 3.63
CA LEU A 794 -35.27 17.68 4.56
C LEU A 794 -36.34 18.72 4.90
N LEU A 795 -35.92 19.97 5.15
CA LEU A 795 -36.81 21.06 5.55
C LEU A 795 -37.60 21.69 4.39
N TYR A 796 -37.16 21.52 3.15
CA TYR A 796 -37.90 22.03 1.98
C TYR A 796 -39.29 21.38 1.91
N SER A 797 -40.34 22.21 1.89
CA SER A 797 -41.75 21.82 1.95
C SER A 797 -42.15 20.92 3.14
N ALA A 798 -41.35 20.92 4.22
CA ALA A 798 -41.63 20.10 5.39
C ALA A 798 -42.79 20.66 6.22
N ASP A 799 -43.52 19.77 6.90
CA ASP A 799 -44.50 20.17 7.91
C ASP A 799 -43.83 20.70 9.20
N THR A 800 -44.61 21.41 10.00
CA THR A 800 -44.19 22.03 11.25
C THR A 800 -43.53 21.04 12.22
N GLU A 801 -44.04 19.80 12.34
CA GLU A 801 -43.47 18.82 13.27
C GLU A 801 -42.11 18.30 12.80
N THR A 802 -41.92 18.14 11.49
CA THR A 802 -40.63 17.78 10.89
C THR A 802 -39.62 18.89 11.14
N LYS A 803 -40.00 20.17 10.92
CA LYS A 803 -39.15 21.33 11.22
C LYS A 803 -38.72 21.34 12.69
N ARG A 804 -39.69 21.19 13.61
CA ARG A 804 -39.42 21.08 15.05
C ARG A 804 -38.50 19.92 15.39
N THR A 805 -38.70 18.76 14.76
CA THR A 805 -37.87 17.56 14.99
C THR A 805 -36.42 17.78 14.57
N VAL A 806 -36.18 18.42 13.42
CA VAL A 806 -34.84 18.81 12.99
C VAL A 806 -34.22 19.79 13.99
N MET A 807 -34.96 20.84 14.40
CA MET A 807 -34.44 21.86 15.31
C MET A 807 -34.24 21.37 16.75
N ARG A 808 -34.98 20.36 17.22
CA ARG A 808 -34.72 19.69 18.50
C ARG A 808 -33.34 19.01 18.54
N GLN A 809 -32.85 18.55 17.39
CA GLN A 809 -31.54 17.89 17.29
C GLN A 809 -30.42 18.89 16.94
N LEU A 810 -30.65 19.79 15.98
CA LEU A 810 -29.64 20.76 15.55
C LEU A 810 -29.45 21.90 16.57
N SER A 811 -30.51 22.30 17.25
CA SER A 811 -30.63 23.53 18.06
C SER A 811 -30.57 24.84 17.27
N TYR A 812 -31.29 25.85 17.74
CA TYR A 812 -31.23 27.20 17.17
C TYR A 812 -29.92 27.91 17.50
N GLU A 813 -29.33 27.64 18.67
CA GLU A 813 -28.03 28.20 19.07
C GLU A 813 -26.93 27.80 18.08
N TYR A 814 -26.84 26.51 17.74
CA TYR A 814 -25.85 26.06 16.76
C TYR A 814 -26.16 26.54 15.33
N LEU A 815 -27.43 26.70 14.97
CA LEU A 815 -27.78 27.31 13.68
C LEU A 815 -27.28 28.76 13.58
N ILE A 816 -27.29 29.51 14.68
CA ILE A 816 -26.68 30.85 14.75
C ILE A 816 -25.17 30.78 14.54
N ASP A 817 -24.49 29.77 15.10
CA ASP A 817 -23.06 29.56 14.86
C ASP A 817 -22.77 29.30 13.37
N LEU A 818 -23.57 28.45 12.72
CA LEU A 818 -23.44 28.17 11.28
C LEU A 818 -23.65 29.42 10.40
N LEU A 819 -24.58 30.31 10.77
CA LEU A 819 -24.79 31.59 10.08
C LEU A 819 -23.59 32.56 10.22
N ASN A 820 -22.70 32.30 11.17
CA ASN A 820 -21.49 33.06 11.44
C ASN A 820 -20.20 32.26 11.21
N ASP A 821 -20.27 31.09 10.54
CA ASP A 821 -19.11 30.24 10.23
C ASP A 821 -18.08 31.01 9.36
N ALA A 822 -16.81 30.61 9.39
CA ALA A 822 -15.77 31.25 8.58
C ALA A 822 -15.99 31.07 7.06
N SER A 823 -16.63 29.99 6.62
CA SER A 823 -16.91 29.74 5.20
C SER A 823 -18.26 30.34 4.77
N VAL A 824 -18.22 31.10 3.68
CA VAL A 824 -19.40 31.77 3.11
C VAL A 824 -20.40 30.77 2.54
N GLU A 825 -19.93 29.63 2.02
CA GLU A 825 -20.76 28.54 1.50
C GLU A 825 -21.54 27.86 2.64
N ILE A 826 -20.93 27.71 3.83
CA ILE A 826 -21.63 27.20 5.01
C ILE A 826 -22.71 28.20 5.43
N GLN A 827 -22.39 29.50 5.46
CA GLN A 827 -23.35 30.55 5.79
C GLN A 827 -24.53 30.58 4.80
N GLU A 828 -24.27 30.44 3.50
CA GLU A 828 -25.30 30.36 2.46
C GLU A 828 -26.27 29.21 2.73
N GLN A 829 -25.74 27.99 2.92
CA GLN A 829 -26.60 26.83 3.17
C GLN A 829 -27.35 26.93 4.50
N ALA A 830 -26.75 27.57 5.52
CA ALA A 830 -27.41 27.86 6.79
C ALA A 830 -28.53 28.90 6.66
N LEU A 831 -28.37 29.94 5.83
CA LEU A 831 -29.43 30.90 5.53
C LEU A 831 -30.58 30.23 4.78
N ASP A 832 -30.27 29.34 3.84
CA ASP A 832 -31.25 28.53 3.14
C ASP A 832 -32.03 27.59 4.10
N LEU A 833 -31.38 27.06 5.15
CA LEU A 833 -32.06 26.34 6.23
C LEU A 833 -33.08 27.25 6.93
N VAL A 834 -32.66 28.45 7.35
CA VAL A 834 -33.55 29.42 8.00
C VAL A 834 -34.71 29.78 7.07
N ARG A 835 -34.42 30.06 5.80
CA ARG A 835 -35.41 30.33 4.75
C ARG A 835 -36.47 29.23 4.69
N ASN A 836 -36.08 27.96 4.73
CA ASN A 836 -37.00 26.83 4.71
C ASN A 836 -37.77 26.68 6.04
N LEU A 837 -37.16 26.99 7.19
CA LEU A 837 -37.84 26.99 8.49
C LEU A 837 -38.98 28.02 8.49
N VAL A 838 -38.72 29.26 8.04
CA VAL A 838 -39.74 30.32 7.97
C VAL A 838 -40.69 30.19 6.77
N CYS A 839 -40.45 29.24 5.86
CA CYS A 839 -41.32 28.96 4.71
C CYS A 839 -42.42 27.96 5.11
N GLY A 840 -43.57 28.46 5.57
CA GLY A 840 -44.65 27.63 6.12
C GLY A 840 -46.03 27.98 5.57
N LYS A 841 -46.95 27.01 5.56
CA LYS A 841 -48.39 27.30 5.40
C LYS A 841 -49.00 27.89 6.68
N GLN A 842 -48.34 27.67 7.81
CA GLN A 842 -48.74 28.14 9.13
C GLN A 842 -47.79 29.24 9.59
N LYS A 843 -48.34 30.28 10.22
CA LYS A 843 -47.57 31.42 10.73
C LYS A 843 -46.70 31.02 11.95
N GLU A 844 -47.08 29.94 12.62
CA GLU A 844 -46.39 29.32 13.77
C GLU A 844 -44.94 28.94 13.47
N ASP A 845 -44.60 28.64 12.21
CA ASP A 845 -43.21 28.34 11.81
C ASP A 845 -42.28 29.55 12.01
N ILE A 846 -42.78 30.78 11.77
CA ILE A 846 -42.02 32.02 11.99
C ILE A 846 -41.91 32.27 13.49
N ASP A 847 -42.99 32.06 14.26
CA ASP A 847 -43.01 32.19 15.71
C ASP A 847 -41.98 31.25 16.38
N ASP A 848 -41.91 29.99 15.94
CA ASP A 848 -40.95 29.01 16.44
C ASP A 848 -39.49 29.45 16.19
N VAL A 849 -39.21 30.03 15.02
CA VAL A 849 -37.88 30.56 14.67
C VAL A 849 -37.55 31.82 15.49
N PHE A 850 -38.49 32.76 15.62
CA PHE A 850 -38.30 33.99 16.40
C PHE A 850 -38.12 33.68 17.89
N SER A 851 -38.86 32.72 18.42
CA SER A 851 -38.71 32.24 19.80
C SER A 851 -37.39 31.50 20.01
N GLY A 852 -37.01 30.64 19.06
CA GLY A 852 -35.83 29.79 19.16
C GLY A 852 -34.49 30.52 18.95
N MET A 853 -34.40 31.38 17.95
CA MET A 853 -33.18 32.17 17.66
C MET A 853 -33.14 33.50 18.40
N GLY A 854 -34.31 34.03 18.76
CA GLY A 854 -34.49 35.43 19.14
C GLY A 854 -34.75 36.30 17.91
N GLU A 855 -35.92 36.96 17.87
CA GLU A 855 -36.32 37.89 16.80
C GLU A 855 -35.22 38.93 16.49
N THR A 856 -34.69 39.57 17.52
CA THR A 856 -33.64 40.60 17.38
C THR A 856 -32.37 40.01 16.76
N VAL A 857 -31.93 38.85 17.23
CA VAL A 857 -30.69 38.19 16.79
C VAL A 857 -30.77 37.79 15.32
N LEU A 858 -31.88 37.17 14.90
CA LEU A 858 -32.07 36.79 13.50
C LEU A 858 -32.08 38.02 12.58
N LEU A 859 -32.81 39.07 12.96
CA LEU A 859 -32.87 40.29 12.16
C LEU A 859 -31.51 41.00 12.08
N ASP A 860 -30.72 41.04 13.16
CA ASP A 860 -29.37 41.61 13.16
C ASP A 860 -28.43 40.83 12.22
N ILE A 861 -28.54 39.49 12.18
CA ILE A 861 -27.77 38.66 11.26
C ILE A 861 -28.17 38.97 9.82
N LEU A 862 -29.46 39.00 9.50
CA LEU A 862 -29.95 39.28 8.15
C LEU A 862 -29.52 40.69 7.69
N GLU A 863 -29.65 41.70 8.55
CA GLU A 863 -29.18 43.06 8.32
C GLU A 863 -27.69 43.09 7.96
N LYS A 864 -26.85 42.40 8.74
CA LYS A 864 -25.40 42.28 8.46
C LYS A 864 -25.11 41.59 7.12
N LYS A 865 -25.86 40.55 6.74
CA LYS A 865 -25.69 39.86 5.44
C LYS A 865 -26.08 40.74 4.26
N LEU A 866 -27.13 41.56 4.42
CA LEU A 866 -27.47 42.58 3.43
C LEU A 866 -26.34 43.61 3.29
N SER A 867 -25.88 44.18 4.40
CA SER A 867 -24.92 45.29 4.41
C SER A 867 -23.49 44.94 3.94
N ASN A 868 -23.06 43.69 4.11
CA ASN A 868 -21.69 43.23 3.78
C ASN A 868 -21.40 43.04 2.28
N SER A 869 -22.41 43.08 1.40
CA SER A 869 -22.23 42.91 -0.05
C SER A 869 -21.65 44.16 -0.77
N ASN A 870 -21.04 45.08 -0.01
CA ASN A 870 -20.33 46.27 -0.50
C ASN A 870 -18.82 46.11 -0.66
N MET A 871 -18.23 45.00 -0.23
CA MET A 871 -16.79 44.80 -0.33
C MET A 871 -16.46 44.14 -1.67
N VAL A 872 -16.14 44.95 -2.69
CA VAL A 872 -15.46 44.48 -3.90
C VAL A 872 -14.12 43.90 -3.45
N ILE A 873 -14.02 42.58 -3.40
CA ILE A 873 -12.74 41.89 -3.27
C ILE A 873 -12.20 41.71 -4.69
N ASP A 874 -11.04 42.31 -4.92
CA ASP A 874 -10.23 42.23 -6.13
C ASP A 874 -9.61 40.83 -6.21
N ASP A 875 -10.41 39.83 -6.58
CA ASP A 875 -10.00 38.56 -7.20
C ASP A 875 -11.25 37.69 -7.43
N GLY A 876 -11.46 37.28 -8.69
CA GLY A 876 -12.56 36.48 -9.26
C GLY A 876 -13.55 35.76 -8.32
N GLU A 877 -14.84 35.97 -8.62
CA GLU A 877 -16.08 35.48 -7.98
C GLU A 877 -16.54 36.26 -6.75
N ASP A 878 -17.62 37.04 -6.94
CA ASP A 878 -18.27 37.83 -5.90
C ASP A 878 -19.03 36.93 -4.91
N ASN A 879 -18.27 36.30 -4.00
CA ASN A 879 -18.78 35.45 -2.93
C ASN A 879 -19.73 36.19 -1.97
N SER A 880 -19.74 37.53 -1.99
CA SER A 880 -20.66 38.33 -1.19
C SER A 880 -22.13 38.10 -1.57
N LEU A 881 -22.40 37.69 -2.82
CA LEU A 881 -23.74 37.42 -3.33
C LEU A 881 -24.32 36.09 -2.85
N LEU A 882 -23.49 35.12 -2.43
CA LEU A 882 -23.94 33.79 -1.99
C LEU A 882 -24.88 33.89 -0.78
N THR A 883 -24.63 34.83 0.14
CA THR A 883 -25.48 35.02 1.33
C THR A 883 -26.63 36.01 1.11
N LEU A 884 -26.51 36.90 0.12
CA LEU A 884 -27.48 37.96 -0.14
C LEU A 884 -28.83 37.41 -0.60
N GLU A 885 -28.84 36.54 -1.60
CA GLU A 885 -30.09 36.01 -2.15
C GLU A 885 -30.88 35.16 -1.12
N PRO A 886 -30.27 34.20 -0.40
CA PRO A 886 -30.95 33.48 0.68
C PRO A 886 -31.46 34.40 1.81
N ALA A 887 -30.71 35.45 2.19
CA ALA A 887 -31.14 36.40 3.20
C ALA A 887 -32.38 37.20 2.75
N LEU A 888 -32.41 37.69 1.51
CA LEU A 888 -33.56 38.40 0.95
C LEU A 888 -34.80 37.49 0.90
N TYR A 889 -34.67 36.25 0.45
CA TYR A 889 -35.81 35.32 0.44
C TYR A 889 -36.25 34.90 1.85
N THR A 890 -35.36 34.91 2.83
CA THR A 890 -35.75 34.74 4.24
C THR A 890 -36.64 35.88 4.70
N LEU A 891 -36.28 37.13 4.38
CA LEU A 891 -37.12 38.31 4.67
C LEU A 891 -38.45 38.28 3.93
N VAL A 892 -38.46 37.85 2.67
CA VAL A 892 -39.70 37.63 1.89
C VAL A 892 -40.63 36.67 2.61
N ASN A 893 -40.11 35.53 3.11
CA ASN A 893 -40.89 34.54 3.85
C ASN A 893 -41.40 35.07 5.20
N ILE A 894 -40.58 35.83 5.93
CA ILE A 894 -41.01 36.48 7.18
C ILE A 894 -42.14 37.49 6.91
N ALA A 895 -42.06 38.26 5.82
CA ALA A 895 -43.08 39.24 5.44
C ALA A 895 -44.43 38.62 5.06
N VAL A 896 -44.46 37.34 4.63
CA VAL A 896 -45.72 36.58 4.44
C VAL A 896 -46.45 36.35 5.77
N GLY A 897 -45.74 36.41 6.89
CA GLY A 897 -46.25 36.17 8.23
C GLY A 897 -47.34 37.15 8.69
N SER A 898 -47.64 37.08 9.99
CA SER A 898 -48.65 37.91 10.64
C SER A 898 -48.31 39.40 10.59
N SER A 899 -49.29 40.25 10.91
CA SER A 899 -49.08 41.70 11.07
C SER A 899 -47.93 42.02 12.04
N GLN A 900 -47.75 41.21 13.11
CA GLN A 900 -46.63 41.36 14.05
C GLN A 900 -45.27 41.06 13.40
N HIS A 901 -45.17 40.05 12.54
CA HIS A 901 -43.93 39.74 11.80
C HIS A 901 -43.57 40.88 10.84
N ARG A 902 -44.56 41.46 10.15
CA ARG A 902 -44.36 42.64 9.28
C ARG A 902 -43.92 43.86 10.08
N GLU A 903 -44.52 44.09 11.25
CA GLU A 903 -44.14 45.18 12.15
C GLU A 903 -42.67 45.03 12.63
N ALA A 904 -42.23 43.80 12.92
CA ALA A 904 -40.83 43.53 13.29
C ALA A 904 -39.86 43.92 12.17
N LEU A 905 -40.20 43.66 10.90
CA LEU A 905 -39.40 44.10 9.75
C LEU A 905 -39.43 45.62 9.55
N LEU A 906 -40.61 46.24 9.70
CA LEU A 906 -40.77 47.69 9.54
C LEU A 906 -39.97 48.51 10.57
N LYS A 907 -39.74 47.93 11.77
CA LYS A 907 -38.89 48.53 12.82
C LYS A 907 -37.39 48.50 12.49
N ARG A 908 -36.97 47.90 11.38
CA ARG A 908 -35.55 47.76 10.97
C ARG A 908 -35.22 48.64 9.76
N PRO A 909 -34.84 49.91 9.95
CA PRO A 909 -34.63 50.84 8.84
C PRO A 909 -33.49 50.42 7.90
N GLU A 910 -32.41 49.84 8.41
CA GLU A 910 -31.28 49.39 7.58
C GLU A 910 -31.68 48.24 6.65
N ILE A 911 -32.49 47.30 7.12
CA ILE A 911 -33.03 46.20 6.28
C ILE A 911 -33.86 46.80 5.13
N LEU A 912 -34.77 47.73 5.43
CA LEU A 912 -35.62 48.35 4.42
C LEU A 912 -34.81 49.19 3.42
N GLN A 913 -33.84 49.97 3.88
CA GLN A 913 -32.94 50.75 3.02
C GLN A 913 -32.17 49.84 2.06
N ASN A 914 -31.65 48.72 2.56
CA ASN A 914 -30.97 47.72 1.73
C ASN A 914 -31.91 47.08 0.71
N ILE A 915 -33.15 46.72 1.09
CA ILE A 915 -34.17 46.21 0.14
C ILE A 915 -34.39 47.21 -0.99
N VAL A 916 -34.63 48.49 -0.67
CA VAL A 916 -34.84 49.56 -1.65
C VAL A 916 -33.62 49.77 -2.55
N ARG A 917 -32.42 49.67 -1.98
CA ARG A 917 -31.18 49.74 -2.74
C ARG A 917 -31.07 48.60 -3.77
N TYR A 918 -31.39 47.37 -3.36
CA TYR A 918 -31.28 46.18 -4.22
C TYR A 918 -32.38 46.08 -5.29
N MET A 919 -33.41 46.92 -5.25
CA MET A 919 -34.38 47.06 -6.35
C MET A 919 -33.74 47.48 -7.67
N SER A 920 -32.55 48.08 -7.63
CA SER A 920 -31.76 48.47 -8.81
C SER A 920 -30.55 47.57 -9.06
N HIS A 921 -30.48 46.37 -8.44
CA HIS A 921 -29.35 45.45 -8.57
C HIS A 921 -29.23 44.87 -10.00
N GLU A 922 -28.03 44.50 -10.44
CA GLU A 922 -27.80 43.93 -11.79
C GLU A 922 -28.48 42.56 -12.01
N LYS A 923 -28.44 41.68 -11.01
CA LYS A 923 -29.09 40.36 -11.05
C LYS A 923 -30.60 40.45 -10.87
N ALA A 924 -31.34 39.82 -11.78
CA ALA A 924 -32.80 39.81 -11.77
C ALA A 924 -33.39 39.06 -10.56
N SER A 925 -32.78 37.96 -10.10
CA SER A 925 -33.26 37.19 -8.94
C SER A 925 -33.34 38.05 -7.68
N ILE A 926 -32.34 38.91 -7.47
CA ILE A 926 -32.27 39.86 -6.36
C ILE A 926 -33.39 40.91 -6.49
N ARG A 927 -33.55 41.53 -7.67
CA ARG A 927 -34.64 42.48 -7.90
C ARG A 927 -36.03 41.85 -7.68
N ILE A 928 -36.23 40.62 -8.14
CA ILE A 928 -37.48 39.86 -7.92
C ILE A 928 -37.74 39.68 -6.43
N SER A 929 -36.73 39.28 -5.64
CA SER A 929 -36.88 39.09 -4.20
C SER A 929 -37.25 40.39 -3.47
N THR A 930 -36.67 41.54 -3.87
CA THR A 930 -37.02 42.84 -3.29
C THR A 930 -38.47 43.25 -3.59
N ALA A 931 -38.94 43.04 -4.83
CA ALA A 931 -40.32 43.32 -5.20
C ALA A 931 -41.31 42.43 -4.44
N TRP A 932 -40.99 41.14 -4.27
CA TRP A 932 -41.77 40.23 -3.42
C TRP A 932 -41.83 40.69 -1.96
N CYS A 933 -40.73 41.20 -1.42
CA CYS A 933 -40.72 41.71 -0.05
C CYS A 933 -41.68 42.91 0.09
N ILE A 934 -41.66 43.86 -0.85
CA ILE A 934 -42.61 44.98 -0.85
C ILE A 934 -44.06 44.49 -0.97
N ILE A 935 -44.35 43.58 -1.90
CA ILE A 935 -45.69 42.98 -2.06
C ILE A 935 -46.19 42.38 -0.75
N ASN A 936 -45.34 41.63 -0.06
CA ASN A 936 -45.73 40.95 1.17
C ASN A 936 -45.88 41.93 2.35
N LEU A 937 -45.06 42.98 2.43
CA LEU A 937 -45.18 44.03 3.43
C LEU A 937 -46.47 44.86 3.26
N THR A 938 -46.92 45.05 2.03
CA THR A 938 -48.13 45.82 1.68
C THR A 938 -49.37 44.95 1.48
N TRP A 939 -49.27 43.63 1.64
CA TRP A 939 -50.39 42.70 1.48
C TRP A 939 -51.46 42.92 2.57
N ALA A 940 -52.72 43.05 2.14
CA ALA A 940 -53.89 43.14 3.00
C ALA A 940 -54.98 42.19 2.51
N ASP A 941 -55.70 41.54 3.42
CA ASP A 941 -56.91 40.77 3.12
C ASP A 941 -57.96 40.87 4.25
N SER A 942 -59.01 40.05 4.20
CA SER A 942 -60.10 40.08 5.19
C SER A 942 -59.68 39.69 6.61
N GLU A 943 -58.56 38.97 6.76
CA GLU A 943 -58.06 38.48 8.05
C GLU A 943 -56.81 39.23 8.51
N GLU A 944 -56.00 39.77 7.58
CA GLU A 944 -54.76 40.46 7.88
C GLU A 944 -54.75 41.92 7.43
N LYS A 945 -54.51 42.80 8.40
CA LYS A 945 -54.32 44.23 8.16
C LYS A 945 -52.84 44.56 8.01
N VAL A 946 -52.56 45.47 7.08
CA VAL A 946 -51.24 46.10 6.92
C VAL A 946 -50.95 46.95 8.17
N PRO A 947 -49.72 46.89 8.72
CA PRO A 947 -49.34 47.76 9.84
C PRO A 947 -49.54 49.25 9.49
N PRO A 948 -50.11 50.08 10.38
CA PRO A 948 -50.49 51.46 10.06
C PRO A 948 -49.34 52.35 9.53
N GLU A 949 -48.12 52.12 10.02
CA GLU A 949 -46.92 52.89 9.67
C GLU A 949 -46.26 52.43 8.35
N CYS A 950 -46.71 51.30 7.78
CA CYS A 950 -46.06 50.66 6.62
C CYS A 950 -45.95 51.59 5.41
N TYR A 951 -47.05 52.26 5.04
CA TYR A 951 -47.06 53.14 3.86
C TYR A 951 -46.11 54.33 4.04
N GLU A 952 -46.18 55.04 5.17
CA GLU A 952 -45.33 56.22 5.42
C GLU A 952 -43.85 55.87 5.44
N ILE A 953 -43.47 54.75 6.10
CA ILE A 953 -42.08 54.29 6.13
C ILE A 953 -41.56 53.97 4.71
N LEU A 954 -42.34 53.22 3.92
CA LEU A 954 -41.93 52.81 2.57
C LEU A 954 -41.91 54.01 1.59
N LYS A 955 -42.82 54.98 1.77
CA LYS A 955 -42.84 56.24 1.04
C LYS A 955 -41.61 57.09 1.31
N ASP A 956 -41.25 57.27 2.58
CA ASP A 956 -40.07 58.04 2.99
C ASP A 956 -38.76 57.42 2.47
N LEU A 957 -38.73 56.10 2.26
CA LEU A 957 -37.60 55.39 1.65
C LEU A 957 -37.56 55.48 0.11
N GLY A 958 -38.57 56.07 -0.54
CA GLY A 958 -38.60 56.23 -2.00
C GLY A 958 -38.98 54.95 -2.77
N VAL A 959 -39.73 54.03 -2.15
CA VAL A 959 -40.14 52.76 -2.78
C VAL A 959 -40.94 52.99 -4.07
N GLU A 960 -41.81 53.98 -4.11
CA GLU A 960 -42.67 54.26 -5.27
C GLU A 960 -41.84 54.58 -6.53
N GLU A 961 -40.83 55.45 -6.42
CA GLU A 961 -39.96 55.81 -7.53
C GLU A 961 -39.19 54.58 -8.06
N LYS A 962 -38.70 53.74 -7.14
CA LYS A 962 -38.02 52.49 -7.49
C LYS A 962 -38.95 51.49 -8.19
N LEU A 963 -40.17 51.33 -7.72
CA LEU A 963 -41.16 50.45 -8.36
C LEU A 963 -41.50 50.91 -9.78
N ARG A 964 -41.71 52.22 -9.99
CA ARG A 964 -41.94 52.80 -11.33
C ARG A 964 -40.76 52.58 -12.26
N ALA A 965 -39.53 52.66 -11.76
CA ALA A 965 -38.35 52.31 -12.55
C ALA A 965 -38.36 50.82 -12.95
N MET A 966 -38.71 49.93 -12.02
CA MET A 966 -38.78 48.47 -12.26
C MET A 966 -39.94 48.04 -13.19
N GLU A 967 -40.99 48.84 -13.38
CA GLU A 967 -42.02 48.55 -14.41
C GLU A 967 -41.46 48.50 -15.83
N ASN A 968 -40.30 49.14 -16.06
CA ASN A 968 -39.57 49.18 -17.32
C ASN A 968 -38.34 48.25 -17.33
N ASP A 969 -38.20 47.37 -16.34
CA ASP A 969 -37.09 46.42 -16.24
C ASP A 969 -36.98 45.52 -17.48
N PRO A 970 -35.79 45.13 -17.95
CA PRO A 970 -35.65 44.20 -19.08
C PRO A 970 -36.32 42.83 -18.82
N GLU A 971 -36.32 42.35 -17.58
CA GLU A 971 -36.88 41.05 -17.21
C GLU A 971 -38.39 41.14 -16.97
N ARG A 972 -39.13 40.27 -17.64
CA ARG A 972 -40.61 40.25 -17.54
C ARG A 972 -41.08 40.01 -16.11
N ASP A 973 -40.43 39.10 -15.40
CA ASP A 973 -40.83 38.72 -14.05
C ASP A 973 -40.74 39.91 -13.10
N VAL A 974 -39.65 40.67 -13.18
CA VAL A 974 -39.44 41.90 -12.42
C VAL A 974 -40.54 42.92 -12.70
N ARG A 975 -40.85 43.18 -13.98
CA ARG A 975 -41.92 44.12 -14.36
C ARG A 975 -43.29 43.73 -13.80
N ASP A 976 -43.64 42.45 -13.91
CA ASP A 976 -44.95 41.95 -13.47
C ASP A 976 -45.10 42.11 -11.95
N ARG A 977 -44.05 41.83 -11.16
CA ARG A 977 -44.10 41.99 -9.69
C ARG A 977 -44.06 43.46 -9.29
N ALA A 978 -43.27 44.29 -9.98
CA ALA A 978 -43.22 45.73 -9.72
C ALA A 978 -44.61 46.38 -9.90
N ARG A 979 -45.35 45.99 -10.94
CA ARG A 979 -46.74 46.44 -11.16
C ARG A 979 -47.68 46.00 -10.03
N THR A 980 -47.58 44.76 -9.57
CA THR A 980 -48.37 44.27 -8.44
C THR A 980 -48.07 45.07 -7.17
N ALA A 981 -46.79 45.23 -6.85
CA ALA A 981 -46.34 46.02 -5.70
C ALA A 981 -46.82 47.47 -5.78
N LEU A 982 -46.72 48.11 -6.95
CA LEU A 982 -47.13 49.50 -7.16
C LEU A 982 -48.65 49.66 -7.04
N CYS A 983 -49.43 48.70 -7.53
CA CYS A 983 -50.89 48.69 -7.39
C CYS A 983 -51.31 48.63 -5.90
N GLN A 984 -50.68 47.74 -5.12
CA GLN A 984 -50.93 47.63 -3.68
C GLN A 984 -50.48 48.88 -2.93
N PHE A 985 -49.31 49.43 -3.28
CA PHE A 985 -48.77 50.63 -2.68
C PHE A 985 -49.68 51.86 -2.89
N ASN A 986 -50.19 52.05 -4.11
CA ASN A 986 -51.14 53.13 -4.41
C ASN A 986 -52.47 52.94 -3.67
N SER A 987 -52.96 51.69 -3.58
CA SER A 987 -54.20 51.40 -2.83
C SER A 987 -54.08 51.75 -1.35
N LEU A 988 -52.89 51.60 -0.75
CA LEU A 988 -52.61 52.03 0.62
C LEU A 988 -52.59 53.55 0.78
N SER A 989 -52.10 54.28 -0.23
CA SER A 989 -52.16 55.74 -0.29
C SER A 989 -53.60 56.24 -0.23
N ASP A 990 -54.47 55.66 -1.07
CA ASP A 990 -55.88 56.05 -1.17
C ASP A 990 -56.63 55.81 0.15
N MET A 991 -56.30 54.74 0.89
CA MET A 991 -56.88 54.43 2.20
C MET A 991 -56.40 55.32 3.36
N GLN A 992 -55.29 56.06 3.20
CA GLN A 992 -54.81 57.02 4.20
C GLN A 992 -55.31 58.45 3.92
N GLU A 993 -55.73 58.73 2.68
CA GLU A 993 -56.35 60.01 2.29
C GLU A 993 -57.86 60.06 2.59
N GLU A 994 -58.53 58.91 2.75
CA GLU A 994 -59.90 58.74 3.31
C GLU A 994 -59.92 58.75 4.85
#